data_AF-A0A2L1VEB2-F1
#
_entry.id   AF-A0A2L1VEB2-F1
#
_cell.length_a   1.000
_cell.length_b   1.000
_cell.length_c   1.000
_cell.angle_alpha   90.00
_cell.angle_beta   90.00
_cell.angle_gamma   90.00
#
_symmetry.space_group_name_H-M   'P 1'
#
loop_
_entity.id
_entity.type
_entity.pdbx_description
1 polymer ?
#
loop_
_entity_poly.entity_id
_entity_poly.type
_entity_poly.pdbx_seq_one_letter_code
_entity_poly.pdbx_strand_id
1 'polypeptide(L)'
;MASLLSAVRTRFFDKSNKPLAGGKVYTYEANSTNPKVTWSDEALTVQNTNPVLLDNEGTALIFFSGKYRFRIEDKYGVLVEDNPSVTSLVGIDGVTSDIVKDGDENQKTINDKTTQYVDTIVDLSNLLVRKNNQKVIVNNRYTYQYDKDSVEPIDGIYSVEASNSIGRWILQKPTNLYASDFAKTSAQSIESQSVKLQQTNDIAVKLGVPFIVDAEFMVLPVENVQGICFSVRSNNDITFTPKGKLKIVPNNLETYSIVHVENIENYKLVFPRVQGDRDEHLGTTGEWGYGLTVYQSKKGYIYRPEINNTWGDGIYVGRRWGLINDDTPTDITISEPTVLNAGRNGISFSAGTRVNILLPYVYGTKGKAPEAGIDIEPEAADGLPKSHLRDCIISSPTIESCKLGLVCYFFPNDSTYEVEFSGVTTIKDCEQPLVICAGGNNNSGYLDLNKIQVTKLRGNTLLQNAWHRSGDFRCTIKELVTDKSLPIVMTMNGAFSTGKLGHFDIRKIINNDPTGKIGYYVPTSVQNYEDNSSYMFEDPNRAYLDFDFTTHFFGKDFLSNIITLHSGWTASSRNMANYIWQDPSIDTSGASAIYIATANDYRRLKIGLANTTTIVGQGCNISGLRIRKADGSYYTEAHTQSIGAWLEFQNNQGGNTEVFGQYGTWSFT
;
A
#
# COMPACT_ATOMS: atom_id res chain seq x y z
N MET A 1 2.05 -64.88 16.16
CA MET A 1 1.35 -66.08 15.66
C MET A 1 2.11 -67.30 16.18
N ALA A 2 1.42 -68.33 16.65
CA ALA A 2 2.06 -69.60 17.01
C ALA A 2 2.29 -70.41 15.72
N SER A 3 3.53 -70.80 15.47
CA SER A 3 3.90 -71.61 14.30
C SER A 3 3.77 -73.10 14.63
N LEU A 4 3.21 -73.87 13.70
CA LEU A 4 3.17 -75.33 13.76
C LEU A 4 4.62 -75.86 13.70
N LEU A 5 4.97 -76.86 14.52
CA LEU A 5 6.27 -77.54 14.46
C LEU A 5 6.44 -78.18 13.06
N SER A 6 7.29 -77.64 12.18
CA SER A 6 7.35 -78.05 10.75
C SER A 6 8.02 -79.40 10.48
N ALA A 7 8.65 -80.01 11.50
CA ALA A 7 9.27 -81.32 11.38
C ALA A 7 8.33 -82.46 11.85
N VAL A 8 7.13 -82.55 11.28
CA VAL A 8 6.31 -83.76 11.43
C VAL A 8 6.65 -84.70 10.27
N ARG A 9 7.37 -85.79 10.55
CA ARG A 9 7.54 -86.89 9.59
C ARG A 9 6.15 -87.34 9.14
N THR A 10 5.90 -87.42 7.85
CA THR A 10 4.61 -87.90 7.33
C THR A 10 4.46 -89.37 7.70
N ARG A 11 3.38 -89.72 8.40
CA ARG A 11 3.07 -91.10 8.81
C ARG A 11 1.97 -91.68 7.92
N PHE A 12 2.18 -92.89 7.45
CA PHE A 12 1.23 -93.65 6.64
C PHE A 12 0.72 -94.86 7.42
N PHE A 13 -0.50 -95.28 7.13
CA PHE A 13 -1.16 -96.40 7.78
C PHE A 13 -1.59 -97.44 6.74
N ASP A 14 -1.65 -98.70 7.14
CA ASP A 14 -2.25 -99.76 6.34
C ASP A 14 -3.79 -99.67 6.36
N LYS A 15 -4.46 -100.52 5.57
CA LYS A 15 -5.94 -100.57 5.49
C LYS A 15 -6.62 -100.99 6.81
N SER A 16 -5.86 -101.41 7.82
CA SER A 16 -6.32 -101.73 9.18
C SER A 16 -5.94 -100.65 10.20
N ASN A 17 -5.51 -99.46 9.76
CA ASN A 17 -5.06 -98.32 10.56
C ASN A 17 -3.82 -98.60 11.45
N LYS A 18 -2.98 -99.58 11.11
CA LYS A 18 -1.66 -99.76 11.75
C LYS A 18 -0.58 -98.99 11.00
N PRO A 19 0.48 -98.51 11.66
CA PRO A 19 1.58 -97.86 10.96
C PRO A 19 2.14 -98.73 9.84
N LEU A 20 2.34 -98.14 8.66
CA LEU A 20 2.77 -98.85 7.45
C LEU A 20 4.29 -99.13 7.49
N ALA A 21 4.72 -99.94 8.45
CA ALA A 21 6.12 -100.25 8.68
C ALA A 21 6.77 -100.91 7.45
N GLY A 22 7.83 -100.28 6.93
CA GLY A 22 8.52 -100.75 5.72
C GLY A 22 7.76 -100.53 4.41
N GLY A 23 6.69 -99.72 4.43
CA GLY A 23 5.96 -99.33 3.21
C GLY A 23 6.80 -98.49 2.25
N LYS A 24 6.27 -98.31 1.03
CA LYS A 24 6.91 -97.62 -0.08
C LYS A 24 6.01 -96.51 -0.59
N VAL A 25 6.52 -95.28 -0.67
CA VAL A 25 5.79 -94.14 -1.24
C VAL A 25 6.43 -93.77 -2.57
N TYR A 26 5.71 -94.00 -3.66
CA TYR A 26 6.11 -93.59 -4.99
C TYR A 26 5.57 -92.20 -5.31
N THR A 27 6.40 -91.40 -5.95
CA THR A 27 6.08 -90.00 -6.28
C THR A 27 6.19 -89.79 -7.78
N TYR A 28 5.16 -89.22 -8.40
CA TYR A 28 5.09 -88.99 -9.84
C TYR A 28 4.64 -87.57 -10.18
N GLU A 29 4.86 -87.15 -11.42
CA GLU A 29 4.13 -86.01 -11.98
C GLU A 29 2.62 -86.28 -11.88
N ALA A 30 1.83 -85.26 -11.55
CA ALA A 30 0.39 -85.41 -11.32
C ALA A 30 -0.31 -86.07 -12.51
N ASN A 31 -1.25 -86.98 -12.23
CA ASN A 31 -1.96 -87.79 -13.23
C ASN A 31 -1.06 -88.63 -14.17
N SER A 32 0.18 -88.92 -13.77
CA SER A 32 1.12 -89.72 -14.57
C SER A 32 1.73 -90.89 -13.79
N THR A 33 2.63 -91.62 -14.42
CA THR A 33 3.53 -92.60 -13.79
C THR A 33 5.01 -92.22 -13.97
N ASN A 34 5.30 -90.98 -14.37
CA ASN A 34 6.67 -90.49 -14.55
C ASN A 34 7.24 -90.08 -13.19
N PRO A 35 8.33 -90.71 -12.70
CA PRO A 35 8.89 -90.41 -11.39
C PRO A 35 9.21 -88.93 -11.21
N LYS A 36 8.79 -88.36 -10.09
CA LYS A 36 9.08 -86.97 -9.72
C LYS A 36 9.78 -86.93 -8.37
N VAL A 37 10.85 -86.14 -8.29
CA VAL A 37 11.70 -86.04 -7.10
C VAL A 37 10.94 -85.44 -5.91
N THR A 38 11.22 -85.95 -4.71
CA THR A 38 10.86 -85.32 -3.43
C THR A 38 12.10 -85.19 -2.57
N TRP A 39 12.02 -84.50 -1.43
CA TRP A 39 13.18 -84.19 -0.59
C TRP A 39 12.96 -84.57 0.88
N SER A 40 14.05 -84.85 1.60
CA SER A 40 14.01 -85.14 3.03
C SER A 40 14.21 -83.90 3.92
N ASP A 41 14.48 -82.74 3.33
CA ASP A 41 14.63 -81.45 3.99
C ASP A 41 13.74 -80.36 3.36
N GLU A 42 13.34 -79.37 4.17
CA GLU A 42 12.49 -78.25 3.75
C GLU A 42 13.18 -77.35 2.71
N ALA A 43 14.51 -77.27 2.71
CA ALA A 43 15.28 -76.49 1.74
C ALA A 43 15.34 -77.14 0.35
N LEU A 44 14.76 -78.32 0.17
CA LEU A 44 14.72 -79.07 -1.09
C LEU A 44 16.13 -79.38 -1.64
N THR A 45 17.07 -79.74 -0.76
CA THR A 45 18.47 -79.98 -1.12
C THR A 45 18.89 -81.45 -1.10
N VAL A 46 18.24 -82.28 -0.29
CA VAL A 46 18.51 -83.71 -0.11
C VAL A 46 17.37 -84.51 -0.73
N GLN A 47 17.60 -85.05 -1.93
CA GLN A 47 16.58 -85.82 -2.65
C GLN A 47 16.28 -87.14 -1.94
N ASN A 48 15.01 -87.49 -1.84
CA ASN A 48 14.56 -88.83 -1.48
C ASN A 48 14.77 -89.80 -2.65
N THR A 49 14.94 -91.08 -2.31
CA THR A 49 14.81 -92.17 -3.29
C THR A 49 13.36 -92.27 -3.79
N ASN A 50 13.15 -92.88 -4.96
CA ASN A 50 11.80 -93.21 -5.45
C ASN A 50 11.73 -94.71 -5.75
N PRO A 51 11.02 -95.51 -4.95
CA PRO A 51 10.14 -95.10 -3.85
C PRO A 51 10.89 -94.56 -2.62
N VAL A 52 10.22 -93.71 -1.85
CA VAL A 52 10.63 -93.34 -0.49
C VAL A 52 10.29 -94.51 0.44
N LEU A 53 11.27 -94.99 1.19
CA LEU A 53 11.08 -96.11 2.13
C LEU A 53 10.63 -95.58 3.50
N LEU A 54 9.58 -96.18 4.05
CA LEU A 54 9.07 -95.86 5.39
C LEU A 54 9.83 -96.65 6.46
N ASP A 55 10.07 -96.03 7.62
CA ASP A 55 10.67 -96.70 8.78
C ASP A 55 9.71 -97.66 9.51
N ASN A 56 10.15 -98.22 10.64
CA ASN A 56 9.35 -99.14 11.46
C ASN A 56 8.09 -98.50 12.06
N GLU A 57 8.01 -97.17 12.07
CA GLU A 57 6.82 -96.42 12.51
C GLU A 57 5.94 -95.99 11.33
N GLY A 58 6.23 -96.46 10.11
CA GLY A 58 5.50 -96.08 8.90
C GLY A 58 5.70 -94.62 8.52
N THR A 59 6.84 -94.00 8.85
CA THR A 59 7.08 -92.58 8.61
C THR A 59 8.27 -92.30 7.70
N ALA A 60 8.24 -91.16 7.00
CA ALA A 60 9.36 -90.59 6.27
C ALA A 60 9.28 -89.05 6.22
N LEU A 61 10.41 -88.38 5.97
CA LEU A 61 10.43 -86.96 5.63
C LEU A 61 10.19 -86.81 4.12
N ILE A 62 9.07 -86.20 3.75
CA ILE A 62 8.67 -86.03 2.35
C ILE A 62 8.24 -84.58 2.14
N PHE A 63 9.17 -83.75 1.67
CA PHE A 63 8.93 -82.40 1.20
C PHE A 63 8.76 -82.41 -0.32
N PHE A 64 7.79 -81.64 -0.84
CA PHE A 64 7.47 -81.56 -2.26
C PHE A 64 6.96 -80.18 -2.64
N SER A 65 7.22 -79.75 -3.88
CA SER A 65 6.79 -78.44 -4.41
C SER A 65 6.09 -78.59 -5.76
N GLY A 66 4.84 -78.13 -5.85
CA GLY A 66 3.97 -78.22 -7.02
C GLY A 66 2.93 -79.33 -6.91
N LYS A 67 2.53 -79.90 -8.06
CA LYS A 67 1.52 -80.97 -8.15
C LYS A 67 2.18 -82.34 -8.34
N TYR A 68 1.72 -83.34 -7.59
CA TYR A 68 2.25 -84.71 -7.56
C TYR A 68 1.12 -85.75 -7.60
N ARG A 69 1.43 -86.96 -8.04
CA ARG A 69 0.71 -88.17 -7.64
C ARG A 69 1.52 -88.91 -6.58
N PHE A 70 0.86 -89.36 -5.51
CA PHE A 70 1.46 -90.21 -4.49
C PHE A 70 0.81 -91.58 -4.51
N ARG A 71 1.60 -92.63 -4.75
CA ARG A 71 1.14 -94.02 -4.75
C ARG A 71 1.84 -94.78 -3.63
N ILE A 72 1.07 -95.27 -2.67
CA ILE A 72 1.56 -95.89 -1.44
C ILE A 72 1.34 -97.39 -1.52
N GLU A 73 2.41 -98.15 -1.39
CA GLU A 73 2.41 -99.62 -1.35
C GLU A 73 2.90 -100.12 0.01
N ASP A 74 2.43 -101.30 0.43
CA ASP A 74 2.96 -101.97 1.61
C ASP A 74 4.36 -102.58 1.34
N LYS A 75 4.97 -103.17 2.38
CA LYS A 75 6.30 -103.78 2.27
C LYS A 75 6.38 -104.93 1.25
N TYR A 76 5.24 -105.55 0.91
CA TYR A 76 5.13 -106.64 -0.05
C TYR A 76 4.76 -106.15 -1.47
N GLY A 77 4.57 -104.84 -1.67
CA GLY A 77 4.22 -104.25 -2.95
C GLY A 77 2.72 -104.22 -3.25
N VAL A 78 1.85 -104.45 -2.25
CA VAL A 78 0.40 -104.34 -2.41
C VAL A 78 0.00 -102.87 -2.30
N LEU A 79 -0.82 -102.39 -3.24
CA LEU A 79 -1.33 -101.02 -3.23
C LEU A 79 -2.22 -100.74 -2.01
N VAL A 80 -1.81 -99.75 -1.22
CA VAL A 80 -2.56 -99.24 -0.06
C VAL A 80 -3.46 -98.10 -0.51
N GLU A 81 -2.88 -97.07 -1.13
CA GLU A 81 -3.56 -95.83 -1.51
C GLU A 81 -2.92 -95.22 -2.77
N ASP A 82 -3.72 -94.53 -3.58
CA ASP A 82 -3.26 -93.84 -4.78
C ASP A 82 -3.96 -92.49 -4.91
N ASN A 83 -3.20 -91.41 -4.72
CA ASN A 83 -3.68 -90.05 -4.80
C ASN A 83 -3.18 -89.43 -6.12
N PRO A 84 -4.01 -89.33 -7.17
CA PRO A 84 -3.59 -88.95 -8.53
C PRO A 84 -3.15 -87.48 -8.65
N SER A 85 -3.56 -86.61 -7.72
CA SER A 85 -3.22 -85.19 -7.75
C SER A 85 -3.28 -84.55 -6.35
N VAL A 86 -2.12 -84.43 -5.70
CA VAL A 86 -1.90 -83.66 -4.48
C VAL A 86 -1.11 -82.40 -4.84
N THR A 87 -1.55 -81.24 -4.36
CA THR A 87 -0.89 -79.95 -4.61
C THR A 87 -0.31 -79.42 -3.30
N SER A 88 0.97 -79.02 -3.31
CA SER A 88 1.53 -78.27 -2.18
C SER A 88 0.87 -76.89 -2.13
N LEU A 89 0.22 -76.53 -1.03
CA LEU A 89 -0.18 -75.15 -0.79
C LEU A 89 1.10 -74.32 -0.63
N VAL A 90 1.23 -73.23 -1.38
CA VAL A 90 2.33 -72.28 -1.23
C VAL A 90 2.26 -71.71 0.18
N GLY A 91 3.31 -71.92 0.97
CA GLY A 91 3.44 -71.29 2.29
C GLY A 91 3.29 -69.77 2.17
N ILE A 92 2.65 -69.16 3.15
CA ILE A 92 2.28 -67.73 3.17
C ILE A 92 3.52 -66.81 2.99
N ASP A 93 4.73 -67.32 3.23
CA ASP A 93 6.02 -66.63 2.99
C ASP A 93 6.36 -66.38 1.50
N GLY A 94 5.68 -67.04 0.56
CA GLY A 94 5.97 -66.89 -0.88
C GLY A 94 5.22 -65.76 -1.59
N VAL A 95 4.29 -65.07 -0.92
CA VAL A 95 3.49 -64.00 -1.54
C VAL A 95 4.26 -62.68 -1.46
N THR A 96 5.06 -62.39 -2.49
CA THR A 96 5.76 -61.10 -2.60
C THR A 96 4.88 -60.06 -3.32
N SER A 97 5.20 -58.77 -3.16
CA SER A 97 4.47 -57.64 -3.77
C SER A 97 4.37 -57.72 -5.31
N ASP A 98 5.19 -58.54 -5.94
CA ASP A 98 5.36 -58.57 -7.40
C ASP A 98 4.34 -59.51 -8.04
N ILE A 99 3.74 -60.38 -7.23
CA ILE A 99 2.83 -61.47 -7.62
C ILE A 99 1.38 -61.14 -7.27
N VAL A 100 1.17 -60.26 -6.29
CA VAL A 100 -0.16 -59.74 -5.93
C VAL A 100 -0.58 -58.72 -6.99
N LYS A 101 -1.64 -59.01 -7.74
CA LYS A 101 -2.21 -58.12 -8.75
C LYS A 101 -3.41 -57.34 -8.20
N ASP A 102 -3.49 -56.07 -8.57
CA ASP A 102 -4.67 -55.21 -8.42
C ASP A 102 -5.01 -54.64 -9.80
N GLY A 103 -6.05 -55.17 -10.43
CA GLY A 103 -6.36 -54.91 -11.84
C GLY A 103 -5.19 -55.31 -12.77
N ASP A 104 -4.74 -54.35 -13.58
CA ASP A 104 -3.65 -54.53 -14.55
C ASP A 104 -2.24 -54.30 -13.96
N GLU A 105 -2.12 -53.83 -12.71
CA GLU A 105 -0.85 -53.56 -12.05
C GLU A 105 -0.53 -54.61 -10.94
N ASN A 106 0.74 -54.73 -10.54
CA ASN A 106 1.13 -55.49 -9.35
C ASN A 106 1.41 -54.56 -8.15
N GLN A 107 1.33 -55.10 -6.94
CA GLN A 107 1.49 -54.34 -5.70
C GLN A 107 2.88 -53.66 -5.61
N LYS A 108 3.93 -54.22 -6.23
CA LYS A 108 5.26 -53.58 -6.32
C LYS A 108 5.25 -52.32 -7.17
N THR A 109 4.68 -52.37 -8.38
CA THR A 109 4.53 -51.20 -9.26
C THR A 109 3.70 -50.12 -8.58
N ILE A 110 2.67 -50.51 -7.82
CA ILE A 110 1.87 -49.60 -6.99
C ILE A 110 2.71 -48.96 -5.88
N ASN A 111 3.55 -49.75 -5.20
CA ASN A 111 4.43 -49.28 -4.13
C ASN A 111 5.56 -48.37 -4.63
N ASP A 112 6.05 -48.62 -5.84
CA ASP A 112 7.22 -47.98 -6.47
C ASP A 112 6.87 -46.69 -7.24
N LYS A 113 5.59 -46.37 -7.46
CA LYS A 113 5.18 -45.06 -7.99
C LYS A 113 5.55 -43.96 -6.98
N THR A 114 6.73 -43.38 -7.18
CA THR A 114 7.46 -42.49 -6.27
C THR A 114 6.91 -41.06 -6.26
N THR A 115 6.24 -40.60 -7.31
CA THR A 115 5.53 -39.32 -7.37
C THR A 115 4.46 -39.37 -8.45
N GLN A 116 3.23 -38.99 -8.13
CA GLN A 116 2.12 -38.91 -9.08
C GLN A 116 1.86 -37.46 -9.47
N TYR A 117 1.37 -37.23 -10.69
CA TYR A 117 1.04 -35.91 -11.19
C TYR A 117 -0.44 -35.84 -11.51
N VAL A 118 -1.07 -34.73 -11.15
CA VAL A 118 -2.44 -34.40 -11.53
C VAL A 118 -2.51 -32.93 -11.93
N ASP A 119 -3.45 -32.56 -12.79
CA ASP A 119 -3.50 -31.21 -13.36
C ASP A 119 -4.20 -30.22 -12.43
N THR A 120 -5.24 -30.65 -11.73
CA THR A 120 -6.06 -29.76 -10.89
C THR A 120 -6.25 -30.27 -9.46
N ILE A 121 -6.70 -29.38 -8.56
CA ILE A 121 -7.11 -29.74 -7.20
C ILE A 121 -8.32 -30.70 -7.22
N VAL A 122 -9.19 -30.60 -8.23
CA VAL A 122 -10.32 -31.52 -8.40
C VAL A 122 -9.84 -32.92 -8.77
N ASP A 123 -8.80 -33.03 -9.60
CA ASP A 123 -8.19 -34.33 -9.91
C ASP A 123 -7.53 -34.93 -8.67
N LEU A 124 -6.90 -34.10 -7.83
CA LEU A 124 -6.35 -34.54 -6.55
C LEU A 124 -7.45 -35.07 -5.60
N SER A 125 -8.59 -34.38 -5.48
CA SER A 125 -9.67 -34.83 -4.60
C SER A 125 -10.29 -36.15 -5.06
N ASN A 126 -10.29 -36.42 -6.37
CA ASN A 126 -10.79 -37.67 -6.95
C ASN A 126 -9.72 -38.77 -7.02
N LEU A 127 -8.46 -38.44 -6.73
CA LEU A 127 -7.35 -39.37 -6.85
C LEU A 127 -7.44 -40.46 -5.78
N LEU A 128 -7.39 -41.72 -6.21
CA LEU A 128 -7.36 -42.87 -5.33
C LEU A 128 -6.19 -42.77 -4.33
N VAL A 129 -6.54 -42.75 -3.05
CA VAL A 129 -5.60 -42.86 -1.94
C VAL A 129 -5.09 -44.30 -1.83
N ARG A 130 -3.77 -44.47 -1.91
CA ARG A 130 -3.09 -45.77 -1.88
C ARG A 130 -2.41 -46.06 -0.54
N LYS A 131 -1.83 -45.03 0.10
CA LYS A 131 -1.12 -45.17 1.38
C LYS A 131 -1.05 -43.84 2.12
N ASN A 132 -0.91 -43.91 3.45
CA ASN A 132 -0.53 -42.73 4.24
C ASN A 132 0.80 -42.16 3.74
N ASN A 133 0.95 -40.83 3.78
CA ASN A 133 2.10 -40.09 3.25
C ASN A 133 2.33 -40.22 1.73
N GLN A 134 1.33 -40.65 0.95
CA GLN A 134 1.39 -40.58 -0.51
C GLN A 134 1.61 -39.13 -0.95
N LYS A 135 2.56 -38.90 -1.87
CA LYS A 135 2.86 -37.59 -2.42
C LYS A 135 2.38 -37.46 -3.86
N VAL A 136 1.75 -36.33 -4.15
CA VAL A 136 1.20 -35.99 -5.46
C VAL A 136 1.60 -34.56 -5.80
N ILE A 137 2.06 -34.35 -7.02
CA ILE A 137 2.33 -33.03 -7.57
C ILE A 137 1.10 -32.58 -8.36
N VAL A 138 0.51 -31.47 -7.96
CA VAL A 138 -0.64 -30.83 -8.60
C VAL A 138 -0.16 -29.65 -9.45
N ASN A 139 -0.69 -29.53 -10.66
CA ASN A 139 -0.40 -28.45 -11.61
C ASN A 139 1.12 -28.25 -11.84
N ASN A 140 1.87 -29.35 -11.77
CA ASN A 140 3.34 -29.37 -11.85
C ASN A 140 4.06 -28.38 -10.89
N ARG A 141 3.41 -27.99 -9.79
CA ARG A 141 3.85 -26.88 -8.93
C ARG A 141 3.76 -27.21 -7.45
N TYR A 142 2.67 -27.83 -7.02
CA TYR A 142 2.36 -28.01 -5.60
C TYR A 142 2.48 -29.47 -5.21
N THR A 143 3.25 -29.77 -4.18
CA THR A 143 3.27 -31.12 -3.61
C THR A 143 2.23 -31.22 -2.51
N TYR A 144 1.29 -32.14 -2.64
CA TYR A 144 0.37 -32.54 -1.57
C TYR A 144 0.79 -33.90 -1.02
N GLN A 145 0.68 -34.04 0.30
CA GLN A 145 0.92 -35.30 1.00
C GLN A 145 -0.38 -35.75 1.68
N TYR A 146 -0.80 -36.98 1.43
CA TYR A 146 -1.94 -37.54 2.13
C TYR A 146 -1.60 -37.82 3.60
N ASP A 147 -2.48 -37.37 4.49
CA ASP A 147 -2.46 -37.66 5.92
C ASP A 147 -3.81 -38.26 6.31
N LYS A 148 -3.79 -39.56 6.63
CA LYS A 148 -4.97 -40.35 7.00
C LYS A 148 -5.65 -39.86 8.28
N ASP A 149 -4.89 -39.24 9.19
CA ASP A 149 -5.36 -38.85 10.52
C ASP A 149 -5.69 -37.34 10.57
N SER A 150 -5.40 -36.60 9.49
CA SER A 150 -5.65 -35.17 9.43
C SER A 150 -7.15 -34.85 9.49
N VAL A 151 -7.47 -33.87 10.34
CA VAL A 151 -8.80 -33.30 10.52
C VAL A 151 -8.83 -31.81 10.16
N GLU A 152 -7.83 -31.32 9.43
CA GLU A 152 -7.78 -29.92 8.97
C GLU A 152 -9.06 -29.58 8.17
N PRO A 153 -9.66 -28.40 8.40
CA PRO A 153 -10.82 -27.94 7.64
C PRO A 153 -10.55 -27.97 6.13
N ILE A 154 -11.52 -28.42 5.33
CA ILE A 154 -11.36 -28.48 3.88
C ILE A 154 -11.51 -27.07 3.33
N ASP A 155 -10.42 -26.51 2.80
CA ASP A 155 -10.37 -25.19 2.18
C ASP A 155 -10.10 -25.23 0.67
N GLY A 156 -9.76 -26.42 0.15
CA GLY A 156 -9.45 -26.62 -1.26
C GLY A 156 -8.16 -25.92 -1.71
N ILE A 157 -7.25 -25.61 -0.79
CA ILE A 157 -5.94 -24.99 -1.03
C ILE A 157 -4.88 -25.70 -0.16
N TYR A 158 -4.92 -25.53 1.16
CA TYR A 158 -4.00 -26.18 2.09
C TYR A 158 -4.46 -27.60 2.44
N SER A 159 -5.76 -27.78 2.61
CA SER A 159 -6.39 -29.05 2.94
C SER A 159 -7.47 -29.38 1.91
N VAL A 160 -7.24 -30.48 1.19
CA VAL A 160 -8.15 -30.98 0.16
C VAL A 160 -8.72 -32.32 0.62
N GLU A 161 -10.03 -32.51 0.40
CA GLU A 161 -10.68 -33.77 0.71
C GLU A 161 -10.08 -34.91 -0.10
N ALA A 162 -9.90 -36.07 0.54
CA ALA A 162 -9.42 -37.27 -0.12
C ALA A 162 -10.58 -38.12 -0.66
N SER A 163 -10.33 -38.86 -1.75
CA SER A 163 -11.38 -39.59 -2.47
C SER A 163 -12.10 -40.67 -1.66
N ASN A 164 -11.50 -41.13 -0.55
CA ASN A 164 -12.04 -42.12 0.36
C ASN A 164 -12.82 -41.49 1.54
N SER A 165 -12.97 -40.16 1.56
CA SER A 165 -13.58 -39.37 2.63
C SER A 165 -12.93 -39.58 4.02
N ILE A 166 -11.70 -40.11 4.06
CA ILE A 166 -10.91 -40.35 5.28
C ILE A 166 -9.60 -39.57 5.16
N GLY A 167 -9.24 -38.80 6.18
CA GLY A 167 -8.02 -37.98 6.15
C GLY A 167 -8.06 -36.83 5.13
N ARG A 168 -6.91 -36.22 4.84
CA ARG A 168 -6.78 -35.04 3.96
C ARG A 168 -5.53 -35.12 3.09
N TRP A 169 -5.57 -34.49 1.93
CA TRP A 169 -4.37 -34.10 1.19
C TRP A 169 -3.88 -32.76 1.72
N ILE A 170 -2.69 -32.74 2.33
CA ILE A 170 -2.10 -31.56 2.95
C ILE A 170 -1.00 -30.99 2.06
N LEU A 171 -1.15 -29.71 1.71
CA LEU A 171 -0.16 -28.96 0.95
C LEU A 171 1.17 -28.91 1.70
N GLN A 172 2.23 -29.36 1.04
CA GLN A 172 3.59 -29.19 1.52
C GLN A 172 4.09 -27.79 1.14
N LYS A 173 4.89 -27.16 2.01
CA LYS A 173 5.34 -25.77 1.85
C LYS A 173 5.89 -25.52 0.44
N PRO A 174 5.20 -24.72 -0.40
CA PRO A 174 5.66 -24.43 -1.75
C PRO A 174 6.67 -23.28 -1.73
N THR A 175 7.19 -22.91 -2.90
CA THR A 175 8.00 -21.68 -3.03
C THR A 175 7.11 -20.43 -2.92
N ASN A 176 6.00 -20.42 -3.66
CA ASN A 176 5.02 -19.33 -3.73
C ASN A 176 3.61 -19.92 -3.85
N LEU A 177 2.58 -19.13 -3.56
CA LEU A 177 1.19 -19.43 -3.92
C LEU A 177 0.69 -18.44 -4.98
N TYR A 178 0.19 -18.95 -6.10
CA TYR A 178 -0.33 -18.12 -7.19
C TYR A 178 -1.85 -18.04 -7.13
N ALA A 179 -2.39 -16.83 -7.27
CA ALA A 179 -3.81 -16.58 -7.19
C ALA A 179 -4.61 -17.36 -8.27
N SER A 180 -4.10 -17.42 -9.50
CA SER A 180 -4.81 -18.03 -10.64
C SER A 180 -5.00 -19.55 -10.53
N ASP A 181 -4.22 -20.21 -9.67
CA ASP A 181 -4.37 -21.66 -9.43
C ASP A 181 -5.58 -21.99 -8.54
N PHE A 182 -6.09 -21.01 -7.80
CA PHE A 182 -7.14 -21.20 -6.80
C PHE A 182 -8.37 -20.31 -7.02
N ALA A 183 -8.23 -19.17 -7.71
CA ALA A 183 -9.30 -18.23 -8.02
C ALA A 183 -9.52 -18.10 -9.55
N LYS A 184 -10.76 -17.80 -9.96
CA LYS A 184 -11.09 -17.58 -11.38
C LYS A 184 -10.69 -16.19 -11.84
N THR A 185 -9.94 -16.07 -12.92
CA THR A 185 -9.58 -14.76 -13.50
C THR A 185 -10.81 -13.97 -13.98
N SER A 186 -10.67 -12.65 -14.19
CA SER A 186 -11.74 -11.79 -14.74
C SER A 186 -12.21 -12.24 -16.13
N ALA A 187 -11.36 -12.93 -16.90
CA ALA A 187 -11.72 -13.54 -18.18
C ALA A 187 -12.59 -14.80 -18.02
N GLN A 188 -12.53 -15.46 -16.85
CA GLN A 188 -13.27 -16.69 -16.55
C GLN A 188 -14.55 -16.44 -15.73
N SER A 189 -14.61 -15.35 -14.97
CA SER A 189 -15.74 -15.02 -14.10
C SER A 189 -15.86 -13.51 -13.89
N ILE A 190 -17.09 -13.00 -14.02
CA ILE A 190 -17.42 -11.61 -13.64
C ILE A 190 -17.69 -11.46 -12.13
N GLU A 191 -17.91 -12.57 -11.43
CA GLU A 191 -18.16 -12.56 -9.99
C GLU A 191 -16.89 -12.36 -9.19
N SER A 192 -17.04 -11.69 -8.04
CA SER A 192 -15.96 -11.44 -7.09
C SER A 192 -15.25 -12.73 -6.66
N GLN A 193 -13.92 -12.68 -6.62
CA GLN A 193 -13.06 -13.76 -6.12
C GLN A 193 -12.44 -13.44 -4.75
N SER A 194 -12.85 -12.35 -4.09
CA SER A 194 -12.24 -11.83 -2.88
C SER A 194 -12.06 -12.88 -1.78
N VAL A 195 -13.07 -13.73 -1.54
CA VAL A 195 -13.02 -14.79 -0.52
C VAL A 195 -11.85 -15.75 -0.79
N LYS A 196 -11.72 -16.22 -2.03
CA LYS A 196 -10.71 -17.22 -2.40
C LYS A 196 -9.31 -16.61 -2.47
N LEU A 197 -9.21 -15.36 -2.93
CA LEU A 197 -7.97 -14.58 -2.88
C LEU A 197 -7.49 -14.40 -1.43
N GLN A 198 -8.39 -14.03 -0.52
CA GLN A 198 -8.06 -13.85 0.90
C GLN A 198 -7.61 -15.17 1.54
N GLN A 199 -8.34 -16.27 1.30
CA GLN A 199 -7.96 -17.60 1.80
C GLN A 199 -6.57 -18.02 1.30
N THR A 200 -6.28 -17.79 0.02
CA THR A 200 -4.96 -18.11 -0.56
C THR A 200 -3.85 -17.28 0.09
N ASN A 201 -4.08 -15.99 0.29
CA ASN A 201 -3.13 -15.11 0.98
C ASN A 201 -2.90 -15.54 2.44
N ASP A 202 -3.96 -15.86 3.17
CA ASP A 202 -3.87 -16.28 4.57
C ASP A 202 -3.08 -17.60 4.71
N ILE A 203 -3.20 -18.52 3.76
CA ILE A 203 -2.39 -19.75 3.69
C ILE A 203 -0.94 -19.43 3.32
N ALA A 204 -0.69 -18.48 2.41
CA ALA A 204 0.66 -18.05 2.07
C ALA A 204 1.41 -17.53 3.31
N VAL A 205 0.71 -16.72 4.12
CA VAL A 205 1.19 -16.22 5.42
C VAL A 205 1.42 -17.37 6.41
N LYS A 206 0.46 -18.30 6.56
CA LYS A 206 0.59 -19.50 7.42
C LYS A 206 1.85 -20.30 7.08
N LEU A 207 2.16 -20.44 5.79
CA LEU A 207 3.32 -21.20 5.31
C LEU A 207 4.61 -20.38 5.26
N GLY A 208 4.54 -19.06 5.42
CA GLY A 208 5.67 -18.14 5.28
C GLY A 208 6.26 -18.18 3.87
N VAL A 209 5.40 -18.00 2.86
CA VAL A 209 5.75 -17.98 1.43
C VAL A 209 5.08 -16.78 0.74
N PRO A 210 5.64 -16.25 -0.36
CA PRO A 210 5.01 -15.16 -1.10
C PRO A 210 3.65 -15.55 -1.71
N PHE A 211 2.71 -14.61 -1.68
CA PHE A 211 1.47 -14.66 -2.44
C PHE A 211 1.62 -13.88 -3.76
N ILE A 212 1.33 -14.52 -4.89
CA ILE A 212 1.53 -13.97 -6.22
C ILE A 212 0.18 -13.71 -6.88
N VAL A 213 -0.12 -12.44 -7.13
CA VAL A 213 -1.26 -12.03 -7.95
C VAL A 213 -0.79 -12.02 -9.41
N ASP A 214 -1.13 -13.08 -10.15
CA ASP A 214 -0.57 -13.38 -11.46
C ASP A 214 -1.52 -13.17 -12.64
N ALA A 215 -2.76 -12.79 -12.36
CA ALA A 215 -3.78 -12.44 -13.34
C ALA A 215 -4.69 -11.33 -12.82
N GLU A 216 -5.62 -10.87 -13.65
CA GLU A 216 -6.66 -9.93 -13.24
C GLU A 216 -7.81 -10.69 -12.57
N PHE A 217 -8.28 -10.21 -11.42
CA PHE A 217 -9.38 -10.79 -10.66
C PHE A 217 -10.42 -9.72 -10.31
N MET A 218 -11.70 -10.09 -10.47
CA MET A 218 -12.81 -9.27 -10.00
C MET A 218 -12.90 -9.35 -8.47
N VAL A 219 -13.10 -8.23 -7.79
CA VAL A 219 -13.21 -8.15 -6.33
C VAL A 219 -14.40 -7.30 -5.89
N LEU A 220 -14.93 -7.65 -4.72
CA LEU A 220 -15.91 -6.90 -3.93
C LEU A 220 -15.58 -7.07 -2.44
N PRO A 221 -16.18 -6.28 -1.53
CA PRO A 221 -16.01 -6.51 -0.11
C PRO A 221 -16.29 -7.96 0.29
N VAL A 222 -15.43 -8.53 1.12
CA VAL A 222 -15.63 -9.85 1.71
C VAL A 222 -16.83 -9.78 2.66
N GLU A 223 -17.77 -10.71 2.56
CA GLU A 223 -19.09 -10.65 3.23
C GLU A 223 -19.03 -10.41 4.75
N ASN A 224 -17.91 -10.72 5.41
CA ASN A 224 -17.72 -10.59 6.86
C ASN A 224 -16.93 -9.34 7.28
N VAL A 225 -16.53 -8.49 6.34
CA VAL A 225 -15.70 -7.31 6.62
C VAL A 225 -16.23 -6.12 5.82
N GLN A 226 -16.95 -5.22 6.50
CA GLN A 226 -17.62 -4.09 5.87
C GLN A 226 -16.61 -3.25 5.06
N GLY A 227 -16.83 -3.19 3.74
CA GLY A 227 -16.05 -2.36 2.82
C GLY A 227 -14.66 -2.91 2.45
N ILE A 228 -14.21 -4.08 2.87
CA ILE A 228 -12.83 -4.54 2.59
C ILE A 228 -12.81 -5.64 1.54
N CYS A 229 -12.17 -5.40 0.39
CA CYS A 229 -12.08 -6.39 -0.70
C CYS A 229 -10.94 -7.39 -0.49
N PHE A 230 -9.76 -6.91 -0.08
CA PHE A 230 -8.58 -7.75 0.16
C PHE A 230 -7.73 -7.18 1.29
N SER A 231 -7.49 -7.98 2.33
CA SER A 231 -6.69 -7.63 3.50
C SER A 231 -5.27 -8.17 3.40
N VAL A 232 -4.30 -7.28 3.63
CA VAL A 232 -2.90 -7.64 3.85
C VAL A 232 -2.73 -8.11 5.29
N ARG A 233 -1.79 -9.03 5.54
CA ARG A 233 -1.52 -9.59 6.89
C ARG A 233 -0.13 -9.24 7.38
N SER A 234 0.14 -9.45 8.66
CA SER A 234 1.50 -9.37 9.19
C SER A 234 2.38 -10.47 8.59
N ASN A 235 3.68 -10.18 8.39
CA ASN A 235 4.66 -11.09 7.77
C ASN A 235 4.31 -11.53 6.34
N ASN A 236 3.58 -10.68 5.61
CA ASN A 236 3.05 -11.00 4.29
C ASN A 236 3.94 -10.42 3.18
N ASP A 237 4.40 -11.26 2.25
CA ASP A 237 5.04 -10.85 1.00
C ASP A 237 4.05 -11.08 -0.16
N ILE A 238 3.58 -9.99 -0.77
CA ILE A 238 2.66 -10.03 -1.90
C ILE A 238 3.33 -9.39 -3.11
N THR A 239 3.33 -10.10 -4.23
CA THR A 239 3.85 -9.60 -5.50
C THR A 239 2.81 -9.71 -6.60
N PHE A 240 2.58 -8.63 -7.31
CA PHE A 240 1.76 -8.61 -8.52
C PHE A 240 2.67 -8.78 -9.73
N THR A 241 2.33 -9.71 -10.61
CA THR A 241 3.01 -9.81 -11.92
C THR A 241 2.52 -8.67 -12.84
N PRO A 242 3.13 -8.45 -14.01
CA PRO A 242 2.61 -7.49 -14.99
C PRO A 242 1.16 -7.75 -15.45
N LYS A 243 0.67 -8.99 -15.29
CA LYS A 243 -0.73 -9.38 -15.56
C LYS A 243 -1.62 -9.34 -14.32
N GLY A 244 -1.02 -9.25 -13.13
CA GLY A 244 -1.71 -9.24 -11.85
C GLY A 244 -2.50 -7.96 -11.66
N LYS A 245 -3.78 -8.04 -11.31
CA LYS A 245 -4.59 -6.85 -10.99
C LYS A 245 -5.81 -7.22 -10.15
N LEU A 246 -6.16 -6.38 -9.19
CA LEU A 246 -7.47 -6.44 -8.51
C LEU A 246 -8.37 -5.36 -9.11
N LYS A 247 -9.46 -5.77 -9.75
CA LYS A 247 -10.46 -4.88 -10.35
C LYS A 247 -11.76 -4.98 -9.55
N ILE A 248 -12.21 -3.88 -8.95
CA ILE A 248 -13.49 -3.90 -8.26
C ILE A 248 -14.65 -4.06 -9.25
N VAL A 249 -15.66 -4.85 -8.90
CA VAL A 249 -16.89 -4.96 -9.68
C VAL A 249 -17.66 -3.63 -9.56
N PRO A 250 -18.21 -3.06 -10.65
CA PRO A 250 -19.08 -1.89 -10.58
C PRO A 250 -20.18 -2.06 -9.52
N ASN A 251 -20.28 -1.11 -8.61
CA ASN A 251 -21.14 -1.22 -7.43
C ASN A 251 -21.72 0.15 -7.04
N ASN A 252 -22.56 0.19 -6.02
CA ASN A 252 -23.15 1.41 -5.46
C ASN A 252 -22.74 1.63 -3.98
N LEU A 253 -21.59 1.12 -3.58
CA LEU A 253 -21.12 1.19 -2.20
C LEU A 253 -20.56 2.58 -1.88
N GLU A 254 -21.00 3.15 -0.76
CA GLU A 254 -20.50 4.45 -0.29
C GLU A 254 -19.07 4.39 0.26
N THR A 255 -18.63 3.19 0.69
CA THR A 255 -17.30 2.94 1.22
C THR A 255 -16.77 1.58 0.81
N TYR A 256 -15.51 1.55 0.38
CA TYR A 256 -14.75 0.33 0.18
C TYR A 256 -13.23 0.59 0.21
N SER A 257 -12.45 -0.47 0.33
CA SER A 257 -11.00 -0.49 0.20
C SER A 257 -10.61 -1.71 -0.61
N ILE A 258 -10.00 -1.51 -1.78
CA ILE A 258 -9.63 -2.62 -2.65
C ILE A 258 -8.46 -3.41 -2.04
N VAL A 259 -7.37 -2.73 -1.68
CA VAL A 259 -6.27 -3.30 -0.89
C VAL A 259 -6.22 -2.61 0.47
N HIS A 260 -6.37 -3.39 1.53
CA HIS A 260 -6.53 -2.88 2.88
C HIS A 260 -5.41 -3.35 3.80
N VAL A 261 -4.64 -2.40 4.32
CA VAL A 261 -3.58 -2.61 5.33
C VAL A 261 -4.04 -1.94 6.62
N GLU A 262 -4.33 -2.71 7.67
CA GLU A 262 -4.77 -2.17 8.96
C GLU A 262 -4.25 -3.02 10.12
N ASN A 263 -3.62 -2.36 11.11
CA ASN A 263 -3.19 -2.98 12.37
C ASN A 263 -2.33 -4.25 12.18
N ILE A 264 -1.38 -4.19 11.24
CA ILE A 264 -0.44 -5.27 10.94
C ILE A 264 1.01 -4.77 10.98
N GLU A 265 1.96 -5.70 10.96
CA GLU A 265 3.38 -5.38 10.92
C GLU A 265 4.18 -6.27 9.98
N ASN A 266 5.30 -5.73 9.48
CA ASN A 266 6.27 -6.45 8.65
C ASN A 266 5.64 -7.03 7.37
N TYR A 267 5.30 -6.16 6.42
CA TYR A 267 4.65 -6.59 5.17
C TYR A 267 5.28 -5.91 3.95
N LYS A 268 5.19 -6.59 2.81
CA LYS A 268 5.71 -6.15 1.53
C LYS A 268 4.63 -6.28 0.46
N LEU A 269 4.37 -5.18 -0.25
CA LEU A 269 3.50 -5.14 -1.42
C LEU A 269 4.30 -4.68 -2.63
N VAL A 270 4.52 -5.56 -3.59
CA VAL A 270 5.33 -5.27 -4.78
C VAL A 270 4.46 -5.22 -6.02
N PHE A 271 4.55 -4.09 -6.73
CA PHE A 271 3.80 -3.77 -7.94
C PHE A 271 2.27 -3.86 -7.82
N PRO A 272 1.61 -3.57 -6.68
CA PRO A 272 0.17 -3.79 -6.59
C PRO A 272 -0.57 -2.97 -7.64
N ARG A 273 -1.40 -3.63 -8.44
CA ARG A 273 -2.19 -3.00 -9.51
C ARG A 273 -3.67 -3.08 -9.14
N VAL A 274 -4.30 -1.92 -9.05
CA VAL A 274 -5.68 -1.77 -8.62
C VAL A 274 -6.46 -0.97 -9.65
N GLN A 275 -7.66 -1.45 -9.94
CA GLN A 275 -8.65 -0.76 -10.79
C GLN A 275 -9.92 -0.56 -9.98
N GLY A 276 -10.23 0.70 -9.67
CA GLY A 276 -11.51 1.12 -9.12
C GLY A 276 -12.60 1.21 -10.19
N ASP A 277 -13.81 1.55 -9.76
CA ASP A 277 -15.01 1.63 -10.59
C ASP A 277 -15.49 3.06 -10.83
N ARG A 278 -14.69 4.10 -10.60
CA ARG A 278 -15.13 5.51 -10.67
C ARG A 278 -16.08 5.83 -11.83
N ASP A 279 -15.67 5.48 -13.05
CA ASP A 279 -16.41 5.84 -14.28
C ASP A 279 -17.61 4.90 -14.53
N GLU A 280 -17.68 3.77 -13.82
CA GLU A 280 -18.72 2.74 -13.91
C GLU A 280 -19.53 2.64 -12.60
N HIS A 281 -19.31 3.53 -11.63
CA HIS A 281 -19.89 3.45 -10.30
C HIS A 281 -21.40 3.68 -10.39
N LEU A 282 -22.17 2.81 -9.75
CA LEU A 282 -23.63 2.77 -9.83
C LEU A 282 -24.30 3.65 -8.76
N GLY A 283 -23.54 4.06 -7.75
CA GLY A 283 -23.97 4.97 -6.69
C GLY A 283 -23.78 6.44 -7.05
N THR A 284 -24.39 7.33 -6.27
CA THR A 284 -24.22 8.79 -6.38
C THR A 284 -23.86 9.45 -5.03
N THR A 285 -23.68 8.63 -3.99
CA THR A 285 -23.38 9.03 -2.61
C THR A 285 -22.13 8.31 -2.12
N GLY A 286 -21.59 8.77 -0.99
CA GLY A 286 -20.30 8.31 -0.47
C GLY A 286 -19.09 8.85 -1.21
N GLU A 287 -17.95 8.88 -0.52
CA GLU A 287 -16.68 9.39 -1.06
C GLU A 287 -15.48 8.53 -0.65
N TRP A 288 -15.72 7.40 0.02
CA TRP A 288 -14.70 6.59 0.69
C TRP A 288 -14.44 5.27 -0.05
N GLY A 289 -14.34 5.32 -1.39
CA GLY A 289 -13.98 4.18 -2.24
C GLY A 289 -12.49 4.18 -2.56
N TYR A 290 -11.70 3.53 -1.71
CA TYR A 290 -10.24 3.60 -1.72
C TYR A 290 -9.58 2.51 -2.58
N GLY A 291 -8.50 2.86 -3.26
CA GLY A 291 -7.65 1.89 -3.95
C GLY A 291 -6.74 1.11 -3.00
N LEU A 292 -5.94 1.84 -2.21
CA LEU A 292 -5.03 1.28 -1.22
C LEU A 292 -5.08 2.09 0.07
N THR A 293 -5.42 1.45 1.19
CA THR A 293 -5.39 2.10 2.51
C THR A 293 -4.27 1.54 3.37
N VAL A 294 -3.57 2.42 4.10
CA VAL A 294 -2.57 2.08 5.12
C VAL A 294 -2.95 2.75 6.45
N TYR A 295 -3.57 1.94 7.31
CA TYR A 295 -4.01 2.30 8.65
C TYR A 295 -3.09 1.73 9.72
N GLN A 296 -2.78 2.49 10.77
CA GLN A 296 -2.01 2.11 11.99
C GLN A 296 -1.16 0.81 11.91
N SER A 297 -0.32 0.69 10.88
CA SER A 297 0.47 -0.50 10.58
C SER A 297 1.96 -0.17 10.60
N LYS A 298 2.82 -1.18 10.74
CA LYS A 298 4.25 -0.99 11.05
C LYS A 298 5.17 -1.71 10.06
N LYS A 299 6.32 -1.12 9.74
CA LYS A 299 7.37 -1.76 8.92
C LYS A 299 6.85 -2.25 7.56
N GLY A 300 6.18 -1.36 6.84
CA GLY A 300 5.58 -1.65 5.54
C GLY A 300 6.44 -1.17 4.39
N TYR A 301 6.64 -2.01 3.38
CA TYR A 301 7.29 -1.63 2.13
C TYR A 301 6.36 -1.85 0.93
N ILE A 302 5.95 -0.76 0.30
CA ILE A 302 5.03 -0.75 -0.84
C ILE A 302 5.79 -0.17 -2.03
N TYR A 303 6.03 -1.01 -3.05
CA TYR A 303 6.87 -0.64 -4.19
C TYR A 303 6.07 -0.60 -5.49
N ARG A 304 6.10 0.55 -6.16
CA ARG A 304 5.44 0.82 -7.45
C ARG A 304 3.96 0.41 -7.50
N PRO A 305 3.11 0.85 -6.54
CA PRO A 305 1.68 0.66 -6.68
C PRO A 305 1.15 1.45 -7.88
N GLU A 306 0.24 0.84 -8.65
CA GLU A 306 -0.49 1.47 -9.76
C GLU A 306 -1.98 1.42 -9.41
N ILE A 307 -2.56 2.59 -9.11
CA ILE A 307 -3.94 2.73 -8.61
C ILE A 307 -4.74 3.59 -9.59
N ASN A 308 -5.76 3.01 -10.22
CA ASN A 308 -6.48 3.67 -11.31
C ASN A 308 -7.99 3.76 -11.04
N ASN A 309 -8.62 4.89 -11.41
CA ASN A 309 -10.07 5.14 -11.43
C ASN A 309 -10.80 4.77 -10.12
N THR A 310 -10.28 5.19 -8.96
CA THR A 310 -10.95 4.96 -7.67
C THR A 310 -12.15 5.89 -7.47
N TRP A 311 -13.24 5.39 -6.86
CA TRP A 311 -14.43 6.22 -6.56
C TRP A 311 -14.11 7.36 -5.59
N GLY A 312 -13.31 7.08 -4.57
CA GLY A 312 -12.75 8.04 -3.63
C GLY A 312 -11.25 8.22 -3.84
N ASP A 313 -10.49 8.11 -2.76
CA ASP A 313 -9.05 8.36 -2.80
C ASP A 313 -8.25 7.19 -3.42
N GLY A 314 -7.15 7.51 -4.11
CA GLY A 314 -6.25 6.49 -4.65
C GLY A 314 -5.53 5.74 -3.54
N ILE A 315 -4.65 6.46 -2.83
CA ILE A 315 -3.90 5.94 -1.68
C ILE A 315 -4.27 6.75 -0.44
N TYR A 316 -4.71 6.09 0.62
CA TYR A 316 -4.95 6.71 1.92
C TYR A 316 -3.92 6.20 2.93
N VAL A 317 -3.21 7.10 3.61
CA VAL A 317 -2.28 6.77 4.70
C VAL A 317 -2.69 7.55 5.94
N GLY A 318 -3.01 6.84 7.01
CA GLY A 318 -3.49 7.51 8.20
C GLY A 318 -3.95 6.59 9.30
N ARG A 319 -4.85 7.12 10.13
CA ARG A 319 -5.45 6.41 11.26
C ARG A 319 -6.88 6.10 10.91
N ARG A 320 -7.41 4.99 11.42
CA ARG A 320 -8.84 4.76 11.34
C ARG A 320 -9.59 5.84 12.12
N TRP A 321 -10.67 6.35 11.54
CA TRP A 321 -11.54 7.31 12.21
C TRP A 321 -12.08 6.73 13.53
N GLY A 322 -12.07 7.54 14.59
CA GLY A 322 -12.62 7.14 15.89
C GLY A 322 -11.71 6.25 16.75
N LEU A 323 -10.42 6.12 16.42
CA LEU A 323 -9.48 5.38 17.26
C LEU A 323 -9.26 6.06 18.62
N ILE A 324 -9.35 5.26 19.68
CA ILE A 324 -9.16 5.69 21.07
C ILE A 324 -7.69 5.71 21.51
N ASN A 325 -6.82 4.98 20.81
CA ASN A 325 -5.39 4.90 21.11
C ASN A 325 -4.61 5.78 20.14
N ASP A 326 -3.42 6.25 20.53
CA ASP A 326 -2.55 7.09 19.68
C ASP A 326 -1.71 6.31 18.65
N ASP A 327 -2.23 5.20 18.10
CA ASP A 327 -1.50 4.39 17.11
C ASP A 327 -1.62 4.96 15.68
N THR A 328 -0.52 4.91 14.93
CA THR A 328 -0.36 5.55 13.62
C THR A 328 0.51 4.69 12.70
N PRO A 329 0.41 4.80 11.37
CA PRO A 329 1.34 4.14 10.46
C PRO A 329 2.78 4.51 10.82
N THR A 330 3.63 3.51 11.05
CA THR A 330 5.01 3.71 11.53
C THR A 330 6.01 2.93 10.69
N ASP A 331 7.12 3.57 10.29
CA ASP A 331 8.14 2.93 9.44
C ASP A 331 7.55 2.38 8.12
N ILE A 332 6.84 3.26 7.39
CA ILE A 332 6.20 2.91 6.12
C ILE A 332 6.95 3.57 4.98
N THR A 333 7.27 2.81 3.94
CA THR A 333 7.79 3.36 2.69
C THR A 333 6.86 2.99 1.53
N ILE A 334 6.36 4.01 0.84
CA ILE A 334 5.63 3.89 -0.43
C ILE A 334 6.51 4.52 -1.51
N SER A 335 7.10 3.68 -2.35
CA SER A 335 8.08 4.12 -3.35
C SER A 335 7.52 4.02 -4.76
N GLU A 336 7.68 5.09 -5.52
CA GLU A 336 7.26 5.25 -6.91
C GLU A 336 5.76 4.95 -7.16
N PRO A 337 4.80 5.43 -6.31
CA PRO A 337 3.39 5.18 -6.56
C PRO A 337 2.89 5.96 -7.79
N THR A 338 2.02 5.33 -8.57
CA THR A 338 1.27 5.95 -9.67
C THR A 338 -0.21 5.92 -9.35
N VAL A 339 -0.84 7.09 -9.28
CA VAL A 339 -2.29 7.22 -9.05
C VAL A 339 -2.93 7.99 -10.19
N LEU A 340 -3.87 7.36 -10.90
CA LEU A 340 -4.52 7.93 -12.08
C LEU A 340 -6.04 8.06 -11.86
N ASN A 341 -6.57 9.24 -12.12
CA ASN A 341 -8.00 9.54 -12.20
C ASN A 341 -8.79 9.18 -10.92
N ALA A 342 -8.25 9.50 -9.74
CA ALA A 342 -8.95 9.30 -8.46
C ALA A 342 -10.16 10.27 -8.31
N GLY A 343 -11.27 9.75 -7.76
CA GLY A 343 -12.55 10.44 -7.63
C GLY A 343 -12.61 11.54 -6.57
N ARG A 344 -11.74 11.47 -5.55
CA ARG A 344 -11.58 12.51 -4.52
C ARG A 344 -10.13 12.97 -4.42
N ASN A 345 -9.23 12.22 -3.77
CA ASN A 345 -7.81 12.59 -3.71
C ASN A 345 -6.92 11.55 -4.37
N GLY A 346 -5.80 11.97 -4.96
CA GLY A 346 -4.79 11.02 -5.46
C GLY A 346 -4.14 10.28 -4.29
N ILE A 347 -3.50 11.04 -3.41
CA ILE A 347 -2.90 10.52 -2.17
C ILE A 347 -3.38 11.38 -1.00
N SER A 348 -4.03 10.76 -0.02
CA SER A 348 -4.41 11.36 1.26
C SER A 348 -3.45 10.90 2.36
N PHE A 349 -2.87 11.84 3.10
CA PHE A 349 -1.93 11.57 4.18
C PHE A 349 -2.32 12.31 5.46
N SER A 350 -2.95 11.58 6.39
CA SER A 350 -3.53 12.17 7.59
C SER A 350 -2.73 11.90 8.87
N ALA A 351 -1.92 10.84 8.93
CA ALA A 351 -1.06 10.60 10.10
C ALA A 351 0.08 9.61 9.80
N GLY A 352 1.16 9.72 10.56
CA GLY A 352 2.27 8.78 10.49
C GLY A 352 3.46 9.14 11.35
N THR A 353 4.33 8.17 11.60
CA THR A 353 5.68 8.37 12.15
C THR A 353 6.69 7.67 11.26
N ARG A 354 7.67 8.38 10.68
CA ARG A 354 8.64 7.82 9.72
C ARG A 354 7.94 7.18 8.52
N VAL A 355 7.08 7.95 7.88
CA VAL A 355 6.40 7.58 6.64
C VAL A 355 7.06 8.30 5.47
N ASN A 356 7.54 7.52 4.50
CA ASN A 356 8.22 7.99 3.30
C ASN A 356 7.35 7.72 2.07
N ILE A 357 6.94 8.76 1.34
CA ILE A 357 6.27 8.66 0.04
C ILE A 357 7.23 9.20 -1.02
N LEU A 358 7.86 8.31 -1.78
CA LEU A 358 8.98 8.65 -2.65
C LEU A 358 8.56 8.63 -4.11
N LEU A 359 8.85 9.71 -4.85
CA LEU A 359 8.61 9.84 -6.29
C LEU A 359 7.15 9.52 -6.72
N PRO A 360 6.11 10.03 -6.02
CA PRO A 360 4.74 9.78 -6.45
C PRO A 360 4.43 10.51 -7.76
N TYR A 361 3.73 9.83 -8.67
CA TYR A 361 3.09 10.42 -9.85
C TYR A 361 1.57 10.37 -9.66
N VAL A 362 0.93 11.54 -9.66
CA VAL A 362 -0.53 11.67 -9.55
C VAL A 362 -1.06 12.43 -10.75
N TYR A 363 -2.07 11.87 -11.41
CA TYR A 363 -2.67 12.46 -12.60
C TYR A 363 -4.19 12.48 -12.57
N GLY A 364 -4.78 13.62 -12.93
CA GLY A 364 -6.18 13.70 -13.34
C GLY A 364 -7.21 13.54 -12.21
N THR A 365 -6.83 13.78 -10.96
CA THR A 365 -7.77 13.76 -9.83
C THR A 365 -8.85 14.84 -10.00
N LYS A 366 -10.12 14.44 -9.88
CA LYS A 366 -11.31 15.29 -10.05
C LYS A 366 -12.54 14.61 -9.44
N GLY A 367 -13.59 15.33 -9.07
CA GLY A 367 -14.88 14.72 -8.69
C GLY A 367 -15.46 15.28 -7.41
N LYS A 368 -15.15 14.65 -6.28
CA LYS A 368 -15.59 15.07 -4.94
C LYS A 368 -14.49 15.89 -4.26
N ALA A 369 -14.87 17.01 -3.65
CA ALA A 369 -13.95 17.87 -2.92
C ALA A 369 -13.14 17.09 -1.85
N PRO A 370 -11.83 17.37 -1.67
CA PRO A 370 -11.15 18.54 -2.22
C PRO A 370 -10.61 18.38 -3.65
N GLU A 371 -10.64 17.19 -4.25
CA GLU A 371 -10.14 16.95 -5.61
C GLU A 371 -8.61 17.13 -5.77
N ALA A 372 -7.85 16.78 -4.73
CA ALA A 372 -6.42 17.07 -4.64
C ALA A 372 -5.53 15.97 -5.21
N GLY A 373 -4.44 16.35 -5.89
CA GLY A 373 -3.41 15.40 -6.25
C GLY A 373 -2.78 14.75 -5.00
N ILE A 374 -2.28 15.58 -4.10
CA ILE A 374 -1.84 15.15 -2.77
C ILE A 374 -2.56 16.02 -1.73
N ASP A 375 -3.18 15.37 -0.76
CA ASP A 375 -3.90 15.99 0.35
C ASP A 375 -3.27 15.58 1.68
N ILE A 376 -2.70 16.53 2.40
CA ILE A 376 -2.25 16.35 3.77
C ILE A 376 -3.30 16.93 4.70
N GLU A 377 -4.15 16.08 5.25
CA GLU A 377 -5.28 16.50 6.08
C GLU A 377 -5.31 15.64 7.36
N PRO A 378 -4.52 15.99 8.40
CA PRO A 378 -4.61 15.29 9.67
C PRO A 378 -5.99 15.40 10.28
N GLU A 379 -6.59 14.23 10.49
CA GLU A 379 -7.95 14.12 10.99
C GLU A 379 -7.97 14.07 12.52
N ALA A 380 -9.04 14.59 13.12
CA ALA A 380 -9.25 14.47 14.54
C ALA A 380 -10.74 14.34 14.87
N ALA A 381 -11.10 13.23 15.49
CA ALA A 381 -12.39 13.10 16.14
C ALA A 381 -12.40 13.87 17.47
N ASP A 382 -13.57 14.40 17.85
CA ASP A 382 -13.74 15.11 19.11
C ASP A 382 -13.52 14.19 20.31
N GLY A 383 -12.77 14.67 21.30
CA GLY A 383 -12.46 13.92 22.53
C GLY A 383 -11.49 12.73 22.36
N LEU A 384 -10.99 12.47 21.14
CA LEU A 384 -10.08 11.36 20.85
C LEU A 384 -8.64 11.85 20.55
N PRO A 385 -7.64 10.95 20.61
CA PRO A 385 -6.27 11.27 20.22
C PRO A 385 -6.19 11.93 18.85
N LYS A 386 -5.37 12.97 18.73
CA LYS A 386 -5.24 13.77 17.52
C LYS A 386 -4.25 13.12 16.56
N SER A 387 -4.47 13.27 15.26
CA SER A 387 -3.51 12.83 14.26
C SER A 387 -2.22 13.65 14.36
N HIS A 388 -1.09 12.97 14.18
CA HIS A 388 0.22 13.59 14.18
C HIS A 388 1.04 13.05 13.00
N LEU A 389 1.96 13.87 12.53
CA LEU A 389 2.93 13.54 11.50
C LEU A 389 4.31 13.76 12.10
N ARG A 390 5.12 12.72 12.22
CA ARG A 390 6.45 12.80 12.83
C ARG A 390 7.50 12.23 11.89
N ASP A 391 8.54 13.00 11.61
CA ASP A 391 9.65 12.58 10.73
C ASP A 391 9.17 11.97 9.39
N CYS A 392 8.23 12.65 8.71
CA CYS A 392 7.63 12.16 7.47
C CYS A 392 8.19 12.88 6.24
N ILE A 393 8.40 12.15 5.14
CA ILE A 393 9.01 12.68 3.92
C ILE A 393 8.13 12.38 2.70
N ILE A 394 7.87 13.39 1.88
CA ILE A 394 7.36 13.23 0.52
C ILE A 394 8.44 13.71 -0.45
N SER A 395 9.05 12.81 -1.21
CA SER A 395 10.19 13.18 -2.06
C SER A 395 9.81 13.32 -3.53
N SER A 396 10.12 14.48 -4.10
CA SER A 396 9.99 14.80 -5.53
C SER A 396 8.66 14.35 -6.18
N PRO A 397 7.50 14.73 -5.62
CA PRO A 397 6.20 14.39 -6.21
C PRO A 397 5.99 15.09 -7.55
N THR A 398 5.31 14.41 -8.48
CA THR A 398 4.79 15.00 -9.72
C THR A 398 3.27 14.90 -9.72
N ILE A 399 2.60 16.06 -9.77
CA ILE A 399 1.15 16.19 -9.74
C ILE A 399 0.71 16.89 -11.02
N GLU A 400 -0.14 16.25 -11.80
CA GLU A 400 -0.50 16.73 -13.14
C GLU A 400 -2.00 16.67 -13.41
N SER A 401 -2.54 17.72 -14.05
CA SER A 401 -3.94 17.77 -14.53
C SER A 401 -5.02 17.55 -13.47
N CYS A 402 -4.70 17.72 -12.18
CA CYS A 402 -5.67 17.64 -11.08
C CYS A 402 -6.44 18.96 -10.90
N LYS A 403 -7.58 18.92 -10.21
CA LYS A 403 -8.29 20.13 -9.78
C LYS A 403 -7.43 20.94 -8.80
N LEU A 404 -7.08 20.34 -7.66
CA LEU A 404 -6.10 20.88 -6.73
C LEU A 404 -4.76 20.13 -6.88
N GLY A 405 -3.64 20.84 -6.83
CA GLY A 405 -2.31 20.24 -6.88
C GLY A 405 -1.92 19.61 -5.55
N LEU A 406 -1.27 20.39 -4.69
CA LEU A 406 -0.92 20.03 -3.33
C LEU A 406 -1.81 20.80 -2.34
N VAL A 407 -2.49 20.06 -1.48
CA VAL A 407 -3.30 20.56 -0.37
C VAL A 407 -2.64 20.15 0.95
N CYS A 408 -2.55 21.09 1.89
CA CYS A 408 -2.14 20.83 3.25
C CYS A 408 -3.06 21.59 4.21
N TYR A 409 -3.77 20.86 5.07
CA TYR A 409 -4.75 21.36 6.02
C TYR A 409 -4.48 20.84 7.44
N PHE A 410 -3.82 21.68 8.24
CA PHE A 410 -3.46 21.37 9.63
C PHE A 410 -4.39 22.08 10.62
N PHE A 411 -5.58 21.52 10.84
CA PHE A 411 -6.62 22.12 11.68
C PHE A 411 -6.78 21.52 13.09
N PRO A 412 -6.44 20.25 13.37
CA PRO A 412 -6.50 19.77 14.75
C PRO A 412 -5.61 20.60 15.67
N ASN A 413 -6.12 20.92 16.86
CA ASN A 413 -5.38 21.59 17.93
C ASN A 413 -4.39 20.60 18.59
N ASP A 414 -3.41 21.16 19.31
CA ASP A 414 -2.50 20.45 20.21
C ASP A 414 -1.78 19.26 19.55
N SER A 415 -1.42 19.42 18.27
CA SER A 415 -0.83 18.37 17.42
C SER A 415 0.60 18.71 16.99
N THR A 416 1.38 17.68 16.64
CA THR A 416 2.74 17.84 16.11
C THR A 416 2.79 17.37 14.67
N TYR A 417 3.33 18.21 13.79
CA TYR A 417 3.51 17.93 12.37
C TYR A 417 4.95 18.21 11.97
N GLU A 418 5.64 17.19 11.48
CA GLU A 418 7.03 17.24 11.00
C GLU A 418 7.06 16.56 9.63
N VAL A 419 6.94 17.38 8.58
CA VAL A 419 6.82 16.91 7.19
C VAL A 419 7.82 17.64 6.32
N GLU A 420 8.64 16.88 5.59
CA GLU A 420 9.55 17.40 4.58
C GLU A 420 9.09 17.01 3.17
N PHE A 421 8.92 18.00 2.29
CA PHE A 421 8.91 17.80 0.85
C PHE A 421 10.33 17.96 0.29
N SER A 422 11.04 16.84 0.14
CA SER A 422 12.42 16.82 -0.33
C SER A 422 12.52 16.81 -1.86
N GLY A 423 13.63 17.31 -2.41
CA GLY A 423 13.82 17.39 -3.86
C GLY A 423 12.94 18.45 -4.53
N VAL A 424 12.28 18.09 -5.64
CA VAL A 424 11.46 19.02 -6.45
C VAL A 424 10.01 18.54 -6.53
N THR A 425 9.09 19.26 -5.89
CA THR A 425 7.64 19.11 -6.07
C THR A 425 7.24 19.75 -7.39
N THR A 426 6.83 18.94 -8.37
CA THR A 426 6.38 19.40 -9.69
C THR A 426 4.86 19.40 -9.73
N ILE A 427 4.26 20.55 -10.01
CA ILE A 427 2.82 20.72 -10.17
C ILE A 427 2.56 21.30 -11.55
N LYS A 428 1.80 20.59 -12.39
CA LYS A 428 1.61 20.94 -13.79
C LYS A 428 0.15 20.87 -14.17
N ASP A 429 -0.33 21.88 -14.88
CA ASP A 429 -1.67 21.88 -15.47
C ASP A 429 -2.80 21.68 -14.44
N CYS A 430 -2.57 22.05 -13.18
CA CYS A 430 -3.61 22.05 -12.16
C CYS A 430 -4.43 23.35 -12.21
N GLU A 431 -5.71 23.29 -11.82
CA GLU A 431 -6.54 24.51 -11.73
C GLU A 431 -6.08 25.38 -10.55
N GLN A 432 -5.96 24.81 -9.36
CA GLN A 432 -5.43 25.48 -8.17
C GLN A 432 -4.22 24.66 -7.66
N PRO A 433 -2.98 25.12 -7.88
CA PRO A 433 -1.81 24.28 -7.63
C PRO A 433 -1.48 24.11 -6.14
N LEU A 434 -1.64 25.14 -5.32
CA LEU A 434 -1.23 25.11 -3.91
C LEU A 434 -2.35 25.64 -3.01
N VAL A 435 -2.66 24.87 -1.97
CA VAL A 435 -3.47 25.29 -0.83
C VAL A 435 -2.78 24.81 0.44
N ILE A 436 -2.20 25.70 1.23
CA ILE A 436 -1.40 25.34 2.41
C ILE A 436 -1.85 26.18 3.60
N CYS A 437 -2.61 25.56 4.50
CA CYS A 437 -3.21 26.24 5.63
C CYS A 437 -3.02 25.47 6.95
N ALA A 438 -2.87 26.21 8.04
CA ALA A 438 -2.82 25.67 9.40
C ALA A 438 -3.67 26.53 10.33
N GLY A 439 -4.74 25.97 10.90
CA GLY A 439 -5.70 26.67 11.75
C GLY A 439 -5.69 26.26 13.23
N GLY A 440 -5.15 25.08 13.55
CA GLY A 440 -5.22 24.54 14.91
C GLY A 440 -4.37 25.32 15.93
N ASN A 441 -4.85 25.38 17.18
CA ASN A 441 -4.17 25.98 18.32
C ASN A 441 -3.03 25.11 18.83
N ASN A 442 -1.98 25.74 19.36
CA ASN A 442 -0.84 25.10 20.05
C ASN A 442 -0.18 23.98 19.24
N ASN A 443 -0.19 24.08 17.91
CA ASN A 443 0.46 23.11 17.05
C ASN A 443 1.98 23.32 17.05
N SER A 444 2.72 22.22 16.85
CA SER A 444 4.18 22.22 16.85
C SER A 444 4.81 21.53 15.65
N GLY A 445 6.09 21.80 15.43
CA GLY A 445 6.91 21.15 14.38
C GLY A 445 7.13 22.02 13.14
N TYR A 446 7.19 21.40 11.96
CA TYR A 446 7.46 22.08 10.69
C TYR A 446 6.84 21.39 9.47
N LEU A 447 6.52 22.20 8.46
CA LEU A 447 6.31 21.79 7.08
C LEU A 447 7.40 22.46 6.23
N ASP A 448 8.36 21.69 5.74
CA ASP A 448 9.48 22.21 4.95
C ASP A 448 9.37 21.72 3.50
N LEU A 449 9.20 22.64 2.56
CA LEU A 449 9.18 22.36 1.11
C LEU A 449 10.46 22.87 0.46
N ASN A 450 11.25 21.95 -0.10
CA ASN A 450 12.56 22.28 -0.63
C ASN A 450 12.49 23.10 -1.93
N LYS A 451 11.80 22.59 -2.95
CA LYS A 451 11.56 23.33 -4.19
C LYS A 451 10.20 22.94 -4.75
N ILE A 452 9.42 23.93 -5.14
CA ILE A 452 8.15 23.76 -5.83
C ILE A 452 8.29 24.38 -7.22
N GLN A 453 7.99 23.61 -8.25
CA GLN A 453 7.92 24.07 -9.63
C GLN A 453 6.50 23.93 -10.15
N VAL A 454 5.89 25.07 -10.46
CA VAL A 454 4.51 25.17 -10.90
C VAL A 454 4.48 25.61 -12.35
N THR A 455 3.79 24.86 -13.21
CA THR A 455 3.74 25.14 -14.65
C THR A 455 2.35 24.98 -15.25
N LYS A 456 2.07 25.71 -16.34
CA LYS A 456 0.84 25.60 -17.14
C LYS A 456 -0.46 25.77 -16.33
N LEU A 457 -0.50 26.69 -15.38
CA LEU A 457 -1.65 26.87 -14.49
C LEU A 457 -2.95 27.25 -15.21
N ARG A 458 -4.06 26.61 -14.81
CA ARG A 458 -5.39 26.82 -15.41
C ARG A 458 -6.33 27.73 -14.61
N GLY A 459 -6.15 27.86 -13.30
CA GLY A 459 -7.00 28.72 -12.45
C GLY A 459 -6.44 30.12 -12.22
N ASN A 460 -6.91 30.73 -11.13
CA ASN A 460 -6.75 32.16 -10.85
C ASN A 460 -5.88 32.47 -9.64
N THR A 461 -5.32 31.47 -8.96
CA THR A 461 -4.53 31.65 -7.74
C THR A 461 -3.31 30.73 -7.80
N LEU A 462 -2.14 31.26 -7.45
CA LEU A 462 -0.87 30.52 -7.37
C LEU A 462 -0.75 29.75 -6.05
N LEU A 463 -1.10 30.39 -4.95
CA LEU A 463 -1.02 29.81 -3.62
C LEU A 463 -2.14 30.39 -2.78
N GLN A 464 -2.94 29.52 -2.19
CA GLN A 464 -3.83 29.91 -1.10
C GLN A 464 -3.20 29.51 0.22
N ASN A 465 -3.08 30.44 1.16
CA ASN A 465 -2.55 30.12 2.49
C ASN A 465 -3.22 30.88 3.63
N ALA A 466 -3.11 30.32 4.83
CA ALA A 466 -3.41 30.98 6.10
C ALA A 466 -2.76 30.18 7.22
N TRP A 467 -2.03 30.84 8.11
CA TRP A 467 -1.23 30.16 9.12
C TRP A 467 -1.39 30.77 10.49
N HIS A 468 -2.01 30.01 11.39
CA HIS A 468 -2.27 30.43 12.75
C HIS A 468 -0.98 30.48 13.56
N ARG A 469 -0.69 31.63 14.17
CA ARG A 469 0.46 31.85 15.07
C ARG A 469 0.19 31.39 16.50
N SER A 470 -0.35 30.19 16.67
CA SER A 470 -0.53 29.53 17.97
C SER A 470 0.35 28.29 18.03
N GLY A 471 1.23 28.21 19.04
CA GLY A 471 2.31 27.21 19.09
C GLY A 471 3.54 27.63 18.26
N ASP A 472 4.39 26.67 17.90
CA ASP A 472 5.63 26.88 17.16
C ASP A 472 5.65 26.22 15.76
N PHE A 473 4.52 25.64 15.32
CA PHE A 473 4.40 25.05 13.98
C PHE A 473 4.64 26.10 12.88
N ARG A 474 5.54 25.78 11.95
CA ARG A 474 5.98 26.67 10.87
C ARG A 474 5.97 26.00 9.50
N CYS A 475 5.73 26.79 8.47
CA CYS A 475 5.89 26.39 7.08
C CYS A 475 7.06 27.15 6.45
N THR A 476 7.98 26.43 5.79
CA THR A 476 9.00 27.04 4.94
C THR A 476 8.93 26.48 3.53
N ILE A 477 8.73 27.34 2.53
CA ILE A 477 9.03 27.04 1.13
C ILE A 477 10.38 27.67 0.79
N LYS A 478 11.42 26.86 0.52
CA LYS A 478 12.75 27.42 0.23
C LYS A 478 12.82 28.06 -1.16
N GLU A 479 12.22 27.42 -2.17
CA GLU A 479 12.13 27.96 -3.53
C GLU A 479 10.77 27.64 -4.17
N LEU A 480 10.06 28.66 -4.63
CA LEU A 480 8.83 28.56 -5.42
C LEU A 480 9.07 29.13 -6.81
N VAL A 481 8.91 28.30 -7.84
CA VAL A 481 9.07 28.68 -9.24
C VAL A 481 7.73 28.59 -9.95
N THR A 482 7.34 29.64 -10.67
CA THR A 482 6.14 29.64 -11.52
C THR A 482 6.45 30.15 -12.93
N ASP A 483 5.79 29.60 -13.94
CA ASP A 483 5.84 30.07 -15.34
C ASP A 483 4.67 30.99 -15.73
N LYS A 484 3.73 31.20 -14.80
CA LYS A 484 2.54 32.03 -14.98
C LYS A 484 2.33 32.89 -13.74
N SER A 485 2.09 34.17 -13.94
CA SER A 485 1.79 35.08 -12.83
C SER A 485 0.34 34.90 -12.39
N LEU A 486 0.14 34.34 -11.19
CA LEU A 486 -1.15 34.29 -10.50
C LEU A 486 -0.95 34.79 -9.06
N PRO A 487 -1.99 35.36 -8.43
CA PRO A 487 -1.89 35.90 -7.09
C PRO A 487 -1.65 34.83 -6.03
N ILE A 488 -0.93 35.20 -4.99
CA ILE A 488 -0.94 34.52 -3.69
C ILE A 488 -2.10 35.10 -2.89
N VAL A 489 -2.97 34.26 -2.36
CA VAL A 489 -4.21 34.65 -1.69
C VAL A 489 -4.18 34.19 -0.24
N MET A 490 -4.24 35.14 0.69
CA MET A 490 -4.48 34.79 2.09
C MET A 490 -5.96 34.56 2.33
N THR A 491 -6.38 33.35 2.71
CA THR A 491 -7.82 33.08 2.92
C THR A 491 -8.13 32.77 4.38
N MET A 492 -8.99 33.60 4.98
CA MET A 492 -9.51 33.40 6.34
C MET A 492 -11.04 33.29 6.33
N ASN A 493 -11.60 32.25 5.73
CA ASN A 493 -13.06 32.10 5.70
C ASN A 493 -13.54 31.27 6.90
N GLY A 494 -13.96 31.94 7.98
CA GLY A 494 -14.67 31.35 9.13
C GLY A 494 -13.89 30.37 10.03
N ALA A 495 -12.78 29.78 9.56
CA ALA A 495 -12.02 28.74 10.27
C ALA A 495 -10.87 29.28 11.15
N PHE A 496 -10.55 30.58 11.05
CA PHE A 496 -9.47 31.22 11.80
C PHE A 496 -10.08 32.25 12.75
N SER A 497 -10.33 31.82 13.99
CA SER A 497 -10.98 32.63 15.03
C SER A 497 -10.05 33.61 15.74
N THR A 498 -8.78 33.73 15.31
CA THR A 498 -7.73 34.43 16.06
C THR A 498 -7.05 35.56 15.30
N GLY A 499 -6.86 36.69 15.96
CA GLY A 499 -6.22 37.91 15.43
C GLY A 499 -4.72 37.83 15.11
N LYS A 500 -4.10 36.63 15.04
CA LYS A 500 -2.63 36.45 14.96
C LYS A 500 -2.24 35.37 13.94
N LEU A 501 -1.66 35.80 12.82
CA LEU A 501 -1.05 34.97 11.79
C LEU A 501 0.48 35.02 11.85
N GLY A 502 1.16 34.06 11.22
CA GLY A 502 2.62 34.05 11.11
C GLY A 502 3.19 32.67 10.84
N HIS A 503 4.50 32.51 10.97
CA HIS A 503 5.23 31.23 10.78
C HIS A 503 5.08 30.60 9.39
N PHE A 504 4.73 31.38 8.36
CA PHE A 504 4.73 30.94 6.97
C PHE A 504 5.77 31.72 6.17
N ASP A 505 6.81 31.05 5.68
CA ASP A 505 7.93 31.70 5.00
C ASP A 505 8.15 31.14 3.59
N ILE A 506 8.25 32.01 2.59
CA ILE A 506 8.78 31.67 1.27
C ILE A 506 10.11 32.40 1.08
N ARG A 507 11.21 31.65 1.08
CA ARG A 507 12.58 32.23 1.05
C ARG A 507 13.04 32.69 -0.33
N LYS A 508 12.43 32.17 -1.40
CA LYS A 508 12.72 32.57 -2.78
C LYS A 508 11.54 32.28 -3.69
N ILE A 509 11.06 33.31 -4.40
CA ILE A 509 10.04 33.23 -5.44
C ILE A 509 10.67 33.63 -6.76
N ILE A 510 10.60 32.74 -7.74
CA ILE A 510 11.07 32.94 -9.12
C ILE A 510 9.85 32.99 -10.03
N ASN A 511 9.58 34.17 -10.59
CA ASN A 511 8.54 34.35 -11.60
C ASN A 511 9.16 34.36 -13.00
N ASN A 512 8.99 33.25 -13.74
CA ASN A 512 9.50 33.11 -15.10
C ASN A 512 8.56 33.70 -16.16
N ASP A 513 7.37 34.18 -15.78
CA ASP A 513 6.51 34.95 -16.68
C ASP A 513 7.19 36.30 -16.98
N PRO A 514 7.60 36.57 -18.23
CA PRO A 514 8.34 37.78 -18.57
C PRO A 514 7.48 39.04 -18.52
N THR A 515 6.16 38.91 -18.47
CA THR A 515 5.21 40.03 -18.58
C THR A 515 4.34 40.22 -17.35
N GLY A 516 4.17 39.18 -16.54
CA GLY A 516 3.26 39.21 -15.41
C GLY A 516 3.91 39.56 -14.08
N LYS A 517 3.06 39.99 -13.14
CA LYS A 517 3.40 40.31 -11.76
C LYS A 517 2.65 39.35 -10.83
N ILE A 518 3.32 38.86 -9.78
CA ILE A 518 2.66 38.07 -8.75
C ILE A 518 2.04 39.05 -7.75
N GLY A 519 0.72 39.09 -7.73
CA GLY A 519 -0.06 39.84 -6.74
C GLY A 519 -0.13 39.09 -5.41
N TYR A 520 -0.36 39.83 -4.34
CA TYR A 520 -0.73 39.29 -3.04
C TYR A 520 -2.07 39.88 -2.62
N TYR A 521 -3.07 39.03 -2.41
CA TYR A 521 -4.45 39.43 -2.14
C TYR A 521 -4.88 39.02 -0.74
N VAL A 522 -5.50 39.97 -0.03
CA VAL A 522 -6.05 39.79 1.32
C VAL A 522 -7.54 40.17 1.28
N PRO A 523 -8.46 39.24 1.57
CA PRO A 523 -9.89 39.50 1.55
C PRO A 523 -10.31 40.57 2.54
N THR A 524 -11.34 41.35 2.19
CA THR A 524 -11.94 42.40 3.05
C THR A 524 -12.54 41.86 4.34
N SER A 525 -12.82 40.56 4.45
CA SER A 525 -13.24 39.92 5.72
C SER A 525 -12.12 39.88 6.78
N VAL A 526 -10.87 40.15 6.40
CA VAL A 526 -9.71 40.17 7.28
C VAL A 526 -9.61 41.55 7.95
N GLN A 527 -10.10 41.67 9.20
CA GLN A 527 -9.99 42.86 10.05
C GLN A 527 -9.07 42.62 11.26
N ASN A 528 -8.07 43.48 11.50
CA ASN A 528 -7.26 43.53 12.73
C ASN A 528 -6.40 42.28 13.04
N TYR A 529 -5.61 41.78 12.07
CA TYR A 529 -4.71 40.63 12.28
C TYR A 529 -3.22 41.05 12.26
N GLU A 530 -2.45 40.58 13.25
CA GLU A 530 -0.98 40.63 13.22
C GLU A 530 -0.46 39.41 12.44
N ASP A 531 0.12 39.59 11.25
CA ASP A 531 0.76 38.50 10.50
C ASP A 531 2.28 38.59 10.59
N ASN A 532 3.01 37.50 10.88
CA ASN A 532 4.48 37.44 10.91
C ASN A 532 5.10 36.58 9.79
N SER A 533 4.36 36.31 8.71
CA SER A 533 4.83 35.54 7.54
C SER A 533 5.81 36.34 6.66
N SER A 534 6.73 35.68 5.93
CA SER A 534 7.68 36.33 5.01
C SER A 534 7.63 35.76 3.58
N TYR A 535 7.86 36.61 2.58
CA TYR A 535 7.85 36.23 1.15
C TYR A 535 8.96 36.97 0.41
N MET A 536 9.95 36.25 -0.13
CA MET A 536 11.12 36.85 -0.78
C MET A 536 11.13 36.59 -2.28
N PHE A 537 11.21 37.64 -3.10
CA PHE A 537 11.23 37.55 -4.56
C PHE A 537 12.65 37.73 -5.11
N GLU A 538 12.99 36.98 -6.17
CA GLU A 538 14.28 37.12 -6.86
C GLU A 538 14.38 38.43 -7.67
N ASP A 539 13.28 38.83 -8.33
CA ASP A 539 13.14 40.12 -9.00
C ASP A 539 12.00 40.90 -8.32
N PRO A 540 12.31 41.93 -7.51
CA PRO A 540 11.29 42.65 -6.78
C PRO A 540 10.35 43.46 -7.69
N ASN A 541 10.72 43.71 -8.96
CA ASN A 541 9.84 44.40 -9.92
C ASN A 541 8.69 43.50 -10.42
N ARG A 542 8.78 42.19 -10.21
CA ARG A 542 7.74 41.20 -10.55
C ARG A 542 6.86 40.82 -9.36
N ALA A 543 7.09 41.44 -8.20
CA ALA A 543 6.24 41.34 -7.02
C ALA A 543 5.28 42.54 -6.97
N TYR A 544 4.01 42.31 -6.67
CA TYR A 544 3.03 43.36 -6.43
C TYR A 544 2.13 42.99 -5.24
N LEU A 545 1.69 44.00 -4.51
CA LEU A 545 0.82 43.85 -3.36
C LEU A 545 -0.41 44.71 -3.62
N ASP A 546 -1.56 44.05 -3.86
CA ASP A 546 -2.82 44.75 -4.12
C ASP A 546 -3.70 44.68 -2.86
N PHE A 547 -3.99 45.84 -2.28
CA PHE A 547 -4.97 45.93 -1.20
C PHE A 547 -6.25 46.51 -1.77
N ASP A 548 -7.27 45.67 -1.96
CA ASP A 548 -8.62 46.15 -2.23
C ASP A 548 -9.19 46.73 -0.92
N PHE A 549 -9.44 48.03 -0.90
CA PHE A 549 -9.68 48.80 0.32
C PHE A 549 -11.08 48.59 0.88
N THR A 550 -11.18 48.06 2.11
CA THR A 550 -12.22 48.44 3.10
C THR A 550 -11.80 48.21 4.56
N THR A 551 -10.71 47.51 4.86
CA THR A 551 -10.38 47.11 6.24
C THR A 551 -8.95 47.44 6.69
N HIS A 552 -8.83 47.70 8.00
CA HIS A 552 -7.64 48.22 8.68
C HIS A 552 -6.68 47.07 9.02
N PHE A 553 -5.45 47.12 8.50
CA PHE A 553 -4.34 46.27 8.94
C PHE A 553 -3.52 47.05 9.98
N PHE A 554 -3.19 46.42 11.10
CA PHE A 554 -2.40 47.02 12.18
C PHE A 554 -1.15 46.19 12.44
N GLY A 555 -0.01 46.87 12.52
CA GLY A 555 1.22 46.35 13.13
C GLY A 555 1.89 45.21 12.37
N LYS A 556 2.83 45.53 11.49
CA LYS A 556 3.85 44.56 11.09
C LYS A 556 5.19 45.22 10.79
N ASP A 557 6.22 44.81 11.51
CA ASP A 557 7.58 44.78 11.01
C ASP A 557 7.62 43.88 9.77
N PHE A 558 7.39 44.43 8.58
CA PHE A 558 7.76 43.70 7.37
C PHE A 558 9.29 43.64 7.40
N LEU A 559 9.87 42.47 7.63
CA LEU A 559 11.31 42.27 7.59
C LEU A 559 11.84 42.65 6.20
N SER A 560 12.29 43.91 6.15
CA SER A 560 13.31 44.59 5.36
C SER A 560 13.49 44.36 3.85
N ASN A 561 12.77 43.48 3.15
CA ASN A 561 13.15 43.12 1.77
C ASN A 561 12.01 43.11 0.73
N ILE A 562 10.74 43.32 1.10
CA ILE A 562 9.62 43.37 0.14
C ILE A 562 9.36 44.82 -0.25
N ILE A 563 9.30 45.08 -1.55
CA ILE A 563 8.91 46.37 -2.12
C ILE A 563 7.39 46.36 -2.34
N THR A 564 6.67 47.27 -1.70
CA THR A 564 5.27 47.58 -2.06
C THR A 564 5.28 48.60 -3.19
N LEU A 565 4.79 48.25 -4.37
CA LEU A 565 4.47 49.24 -5.41
C LEU A 565 3.04 49.74 -5.16
N HIS A 566 2.85 51.02 -4.83
CA HIS A 566 1.53 51.58 -4.53
C HIS A 566 0.99 52.42 -5.70
N SER A 567 -0.11 51.96 -6.30
CA SER A 567 -0.78 52.61 -7.43
C SER A 567 -2.26 52.90 -7.15
N GLY A 568 -2.65 53.21 -5.91
CA GLY A 568 -4.05 53.42 -5.50
C GLY A 568 -4.32 54.85 -5.02
N TRP A 569 -5.47 55.09 -4.38
CA TRP A 569 -5.80 56.35 -3.66
C TRP A 569 -5.24 56.33 -2.22
N THR A 570 -5.32 57.45 -1.50
CA THR A 570 -4.74 57.64 -0.15
C THR A 570 -4.82 56.39 0.73
N ALA A 571 -3.66 55.91 1.19
CA ALA A 571 -3.55 54.63 1.88
C ALA A 571 -2.67 54.74 3.13
N SER A 572 -3.08 54.04 4.20
CA SER A 572 -2.30 53.96 5.43
C SER A 572 -1.03 53.13 5.20
N SER A 573 0.15 53.67 5.50
CA SER A 573 1.42 52.94 5.43
C SER A 573 1.43 51.70 6.31
N ARG A 574 0.63 51.67 7.39
CA ARG A 574 0.51 50.50 8.29
C ARG A 574 0.08 49.22 7.59
N ASN A 575 -0.55 49.33 6.42
CA ASN A 575 -0.95 48.19 5.61
C ASN A 575 0.16 47.77 4.61
N MET A 576 1.28 48.49 4.53
CA MET A 576 2.31 48.33 3.50
C MET A 576 3.64 47.82 4.09
N ALA A 577 4.53 47.35 3.21
CA ALA A 577 5.89 46.96 3.59
C ALA A 577 6.74 48.16 4.06
N ASN A 578 7.91 47.89 4.65
CA ASN A 578 8.83 48.96 5.07
C ASN A 578 9.41 49.73 3.88
N TYR A 579 9.50 49.11 2.70
CA TYR A 579 9.94 49.75 1.46
C TYR A 579 8.74 49.95 0.54
N ILE A 580 8.40 51.20 0.28
CA ILE A 580 7.21 51.57 -0.50
C ILE A 580 7.66 52.42 -1.68
N TRP A 581 7.40 51.94 -2.88
CA TRP A 581 7.58 52.70 -4.11
C TRP A 581 6.21 53.10 -4.63
N GLN A 582 5.89 54.38 -4.63
CA GLN A 582 4.65 54.89 -5.17
C GLN A 582 4.77 55.01 -6.69
N ASP A 583 3.78 54.49 -7.42
CA ASP A 583 3.63 54.67 -8.87
C ASP A 583 2.28 55.35 -9.14
N PRO A 584 2.25 56.70 -9.22
CA PRO A 584 1.03 57.46 -9.44
C PRO A 584 0.47 57.34 -10.86
N SER A 585 1.04 56.51 -11.75
CA SER A 585 0.61 56.41 -13.16
C SER A 585 -0.84 55.97 -13.37
N ILE A 586 -1.54 55.47 -12.34
CA ILE A 586 -2.98 55.19 -12.40
C ILE A 586 -3.85 56.45 -12.43
N ASP A 587 -3.39 57.57 -11.84
CA ASP A 587 -4.14 58.83 -11.82
C ASP A 587 -3.93 59.55 -13.15
N THR A 588 -4.62 59.04 -14.16
CA THR A 588 -4.60 59.61 -15.51
C THR A 588 -5.21 61.03 -15.58
N SER A 589 -5.87 61.51 -14.51
CA SER A 589 -6.48 62.84 -14.45
C SER A 589 -5.51 63.93 -13.99
N GLY A 590 -4.46 63.56 -13.25
CA GLY A 590 -3.48 64.46 -12.66
C GLY A 590 -4.04 65.42 -11.60
N ALA A 591 -5.30 65.25 -11.19
CA ALA A 591 -6.04 66.22 -10.38
C ALA A 591 -5.85 66.02 -8.87
N SER A 592 -5.31 64.88 -8.41
CA SER A 592 -5.28 64.53 -6.99
C SER A 592 -3.93 64.01 -6.55
N ALA A 593 -3.47 64.46 -5.38
CA ALA A 593 -2.31 63.86 -4.74
C ALA A 593 -2.71 62.52 -4.10
N ILE A 594 -2.04 61.46 -4.52
CA ILE A 594 -2.12 60.16 -3.84
C ILE A 594 -1.16 60.22 -2.64
N TYR A 595 -1.68 60.03 -1.43
CA TYR A 595 -0.87 60.07 -0.20
C TYR A 595 -0.64 58.69 0.41
N ILE A 596 0.58 58.48 0.89
CA ILE A 596 0.89 57.42 1.84
C ILE A 596 0.83 58.01 3.25
N ALA A 597 -0.24 57.70 3.99
CA ALA A 597 -0.50 58.23 5.32
C ALA A 597 0.24 57.43 6.40
N THR A 598 1.16 58.07 7.11
CA THR A 598 2.08 57.42 8.07
C THR A 598 1.81 57.73 9.54
N ALA A 599 0.74 58.47 9.82
CA ALA A 599 0.34 58.78 11.19
C ALA A 599 0.12 57.49 12.00
N ASN A 600 0.65 57.45 13.22
CA ASN A 600 0.64 56.26 14.11
C ASN A 600 1.31 55.01 13.51
N ASP A 601 2.20 55.16 12.54
CA ASP A 601 3.11 54.10 12.07
C ASP A 601 4.52 54.38 12.58
N TYR A 602 5.00 53.54 13.52
CA TYR A 602 6.26 53.75 14.22
C TYR A 602 7.42 52.91 13.70
N ARG A 603 7.22 52.26 12.55
CA ARG A 603 8.26 51.48 11.86
C ARG A 603 9.23 52.41 11.15
N ARG A 604 10.44 51.90 10.88
CA ARG A 604 11.38 52.55 9.96
C ARG A 604 10.94 52.25 8.53
N LEU A 605 10.51 53.29 7.82
CA LEU A 605 9.97 53.25 6.47
C LEU A 605 10.95 53.88 5.49
N LYS A 606 11.00 53.35 4.26
CA LYS A 606 11.64 53.95 3.10
C LYS A 606 10.60 54.08 1.99
N ILE A 607 10.17 55.31 1.74
CA ILE A 607 9.13 55.62 0.75
C ILE A 607 9.73 56.40 -0.41
N GLY A 608 9.42 56.04 -1.65
CA GLY A 608 9.96 56.70 -2.83
C GLY A 608 9.05 56.66 -4.05
N LEU A 609 9.46 57.35 -5.12
CA LEU A 609 8.76 57.40 -6.41
C LEU A 609 9.34 56.36 -7.39
N ALA A 610 8.53 55.41 -7.86
CA ALA A 610 8.99 54.26 -8.63
C ALA A 610 9.71 54.66 -9.93
N ASN A 611 10.79 53.96 -10.29
CA ASN A 611 11.58 54.22 -11.51
C ASN A 611 10.78 54.00 -12.81
N THR A 612 9.71 53.22 -12.75
CA THR A 612 8.81 52.91 -13.89
C THR A 612 7.69 53.94 -14.07
N THR A 613 7.62 54.94 -13.21
CA THR A 613 6.52 55.91 -13.20
C THR A 613 6.55 56.77 -14.47
N THR A 614 5.39 56.91 -15.12
CA THR A 614 5.13 58.04 -16.02
C THR A 614 4.45 59.12 -15.18
N ILE A 615 5.07 60.28 -14.98
CA ILE A 615 4.53 61.28 -14.05
C ILE A 615 3.27 61.90 -14.66
N VAL A 616 2.11 61.40 -14.22
CA VAL A 616 0.79 61.98 -14.43
C VAL A 616 0.27 62.33 -13.04
N GLY A 617 0.31 63.61 -12.63
CA GLY A 617 -0.09 64.06 -11.28
C GLY A 617 1.04 64.59 -10.38
N GLN A 618 0.82 64.56 -9.05
CA GLN A 618 1.70 65.23 -8.05
C GLN A 618 2.92 64.41 -7.59
N GLY A 619 3.20 63.25 -8.19
CA GLY A 619 4.34 62.40 -7.82
C GLY A 619 4.08 61.56 -6.57
N CYS A 620 5.10 61.36 -5.73
CA CYS A 620 5.01 60.63 -4.47
C CYS A 620 4.75 61.59 -3.30
N ASN A 621 3.73 61.31 -2.49
CA ASN A 621 3.31 62.16 -1.38
C ASN A 621 3.19 61.34 -0.08
N ILE A 622 3.77 61.85 1.00
CA ILE A 622 3.78 61.24 2.32
C ILE A 622 3.09 62.20 3.28
N SER A 623 2.17 61.71 4.11
CA SER A 623 1.51 62.51 5.16
C SER A 623 1.64 61.86 6.54
N GLY A 624 1.35 62.61 7.60
CA GLY A 624 1.40 62.12 8.98
C GLY A 624 2.79 62.16 9.63
N LEU A 625 3.70 62.95 9.06
CA LEU A 625 5.03 63.21 9.62
C LEU A 625 4.96 64.22 10.77
N ARG A 626 6.01 64.26 11.60
CA ARG A 626 6.24 65.23 12.67
C ARG A 626 7.71 65.65 12.69
N ILE A 627 8.21 66.18 11.58
CA ILE A 627 9.59 66.67 11.49
C ILE A 627 9.65 68.08 12.06
N ARG A 628 10.36 68.27 13.17
CA ARG A 628 10.38 69.55 13.91
C ARG A 628 11.14 70.64 13.13
N LYS A 629 10.52 71.81 12.95
CA LYS A 629 11.11 73.03 12.37
C LYS A 629 11.90 73.81 13.43
N ALA A 630 12.77 74.72 12.98
CA ALA A 630 13.57 75.57 13.86
C ALA A 630 12.72 76.50 14.76
N ASP A 631 11.54 76.89 14.29
CA ASP A 631 10.59 77.75 15.02
C ASP A 631 9.71 76.98 16.02
N GLY A 632 9.87 75.67 16.13
CA GLY A 632 9.09 74.80 17.02
C GLY A 632 7.80 74.23 16.43
N SER A 633 7.41 74.62 15.21
CA SER A 633 6.34 73.97 14.45
C SER A 633 6.83 72.66 13.78
N TYR A 634 5.98 71.98 13.00
CA TYR A 634 6.32 70.69 12.37
C TYR A 634 6.01 70.70 10.88
N TYR A 635 6.86 70.05 10.07
CA TYR A 635 6.46 69.58 8.74
C TYR A 635 5.64 68.30 8.92
N THR A 636 4.47 68.26 8.28
CA THR A 636 3.51 67.15 8.39
C THR A 636 3.43 66.31 7.11
N GLU A 637 3.94 66.84 6.00
CA GLU A 637 3.92 66.18 4.70
C GLU A 637 5.28 66.29 3.98
N ALA A 638 5.53 65.35 3.07
CA ALA A 638 6.70 65.35 2.20
C ALA A 638 6.31 64.92 0.77
N HIS A 639 6.85 65.60 -0.23
CA HIS A 639 6.46 65.44 -1.63
C HIS A 639 7.67 65.34 -2.55
N THR A 640 7.61 64.48 -3.57
CA THR A 640 8.63 64.42 -4.63
C THR A 640 8.03 64.11 -6.00
N GLN A 641 8.57 64.75 -7.03
CA GLN A 641 8.33 64.40 -8.44
C GLN A 641 9.61 63.86 -9.11
N SER A 642 10.69 63.66 -8.34
CA SER A 642 11.95 63.18 -8.89
C SER A 642 11.89 61.65 -8.99
N ILE A 643 11.89 61.12 -10.22
CA ILE A 643 11.81 59.67 -10.47
C ILE A 643 12.97 58.96 -9.76
N GLY A 644 12.66 57.93 -8.97
CA GLY A 644 13.63 57.19 -8.17
C GLY A 644 14.01 57.85 -6.84
N ALA A 645 13.47 59.03 -6.52
CA ALA A 645 13.66 59.67 -5.21
C ALA A 645 13.08 58.83 -4.09
N TRP A 646 13.72 58.85 -2.92
CA TRP A 646 13.24 58.15 -1.72
C TRP A 646 13.55 58.93 -0.45
N LEU A 647 12.76 58.71 0.59
CA LEU A 647 12.89 59.25 1.94
C LEU A 647 12.83 58.10 2.94
N GLU A 648 13.82 57.99 3.81
CA GLU A 648 13.89 56.98 4.87
C GLU A 648 13.73 57.64 6.25
N PHE A 649 12.71 57.22 7.00
CA PHE A 649 12.31 57.86 8.24
C PHE A 649 11.62 56.90 9.23
N GLN A 650 11.43 57.35 10.47
CA GLN A 650 10.63 56.67 11.49
C GLN A 650 9.87 57.70 12.32
N ASN A 651 8.55 57.52 12.49
CA ASN A 651 7.79 58.30 13.46
C ASN A 651 7.99 57.69 14.86
N ASN A 652 8.18 58.53 15.87
CA ASN A 652 8.29 58.06 17.25
C ASN A 652 6.97 58.22 18.01
N GLN A 653 6.60 57.24 18.84
CA GLN A 653 5.38 57.30 19.64
C GLN A 653 5.43 58.51 20.60
N GLY A 654 4.51 59.45 20.42
CA GLY A 654 4.50 60.73 21.15
C GLY A 654 5.63 61.70 20.79
N GLY A 655 6.55 61.32 19.89
CA GLY A 655 7.76 62.06 19.54
C GLY A 655 7.76 62.66 18.12
N ASN A 656 8.94 63.08 17.69
CA ASN A 656 9.21 63.61 16.34
C ASN A 656 9.47 62.47 15.35
N THR A 657 9.32 62.77 14.06
CA THR A 657 9.87 61.93 12.99
C THR A 657 11.38 62.10 12.91
N GLU A 658 12.10 60.99 12.93
CA GLU A 658 13.54 60.92 12.64
C GLU A 658 13.76 60.56 11.16
N VAL A 659 14.62 61.29 10.46
CA VAL A 659 14.98 61.03 9.06
C VAL A 659 16.38 60.45 9.02
N PHE A 660 16.52 59.26 8.43
CA PHE A 660 17.80 58.53 8.35
C PHE A 660 18.53 58.72 7.03
N GLY A 661 17.80 59.08 5.98
CA GLY A 661 18.38 59.32 4.66
C GLY A 661 17.35 59.80 3.65
N GLN A 662 17.84 60.41 2.57
CA GLN A 662 17.01 60.78 1.41
C GLN A 662 17.84 60.75 0.13
N TYR A 663 17.18 60.58 -1.00
CA TYR A 663 17.72 60.72 -2.35
C TYR A 663 16.69 61.41 -3.24
N GLY A 664 17.17 62.21 -4.20
CA GLY A 664 16.32 63.06 -5.04
C GLY A 664 15.80 64.30 -4.30
N THR A 665 15.00 65.10 -4.99
CA THR A 665 14.46 66.36 -4.45
C THR A 665 13.15 66.13 -3.70
N TRP A 666 13.07 66.56 -2.45
CA TRP A 666 11.87 66.50 -1.61
C TRP A 666 11.45 67.88 -1.13
N SER A 667 10.15 68.15 -1.16
CA SER A 667 9.53 69.34 -0.57
C SER A 667 8.80 68.94 0.71
N PHE A 668 9.01 69.69 1.80
CA PHE A 668 8.39 69.43 3.10
C PHE A 668 7.48 70.60 3.48
N THR A 669 6.25 70.31 3.92
CA THR A 669 5.21 71.32 4.23
C THR A 669 4.73 71.23 5.68
#